data_AF-A0A1E7FJJ3-F1
#
_entry.id   AF-A0A1E7FJJ3-F1
#
_cell.length_a   1.000
_cell.length_b   1.000
_cell.length_c   1.000
_cell.angle_alpha   90.00
_cell.angle_beta   90.00
_cell.angle_gamma   90.00
#
_symmetry.space_group_name_H-M   'P 1'
#
loop_
_entity.id
_entity.type
_entity.pdbx_description
1 polymer ?
#
loop_
_entity_poly.entity_id
_entity_poly.type
_entity_poly.pdbx_seq_one_letter_code
_entity_poly.pdbx_strand_id
1 'polypeptide(L)'
;MATTTAATTTSFATTAVQTITNNRYYIYLSESESDIISLTIELWNRLEVPSYTIYQTAWKECIMDLMKSLSSSYNLWYITLKPFVILISILIQNFYNLVLEYGGRSFAQKGILQTKYTILYLYHFQLSLNRTEIIGEIGLIFVCIGLYYFQRWLYQQTYWTRITSYTKEKKNRIIQSYTDAMYKVANVSKILAMALPHILFIGICVSIRIIVPDLIQYITYNTPVLMILSVWYPLISTFLWVQNQRDYCGSGSASTSNNSDGTIATTTTINNVSNEIASPPSQSVVSERKKAFENKNIKKKKSSSSSPNKKSKVSSASSSSAVPDAESTTADYDEFLGLFPMRTQEHNTKSITETESTTNAMATTNYWLNYWHMYAIIQAFGHCFTLIPFIGRFLTRHPVFHFFTGEFKLFFFCWVFGMERILGNMTKGDAFLAKALPLRLMKRHITPIVMSLHDLISDAVSKEVWDKWIVSKTKSILSVFVLVRMLSEEWKDWLLHVAEEVRVLTIPSITLLMPGFITQFGVTYVQYIIPATKSADAKGNGQKLIYLQYWILHCAVSGLVSYFDSVLWWIPFSSHLIFILWSYLILPQAIKKLYGIIEMELMAFGLLRKRNNSNNGNGSNGSGSNDTQPVVAIQDTKTVQFINSIVSRLPSAASNNVVDDDNNNKLMDNSSGEKDDDDDDDTDIGAAATTTTEESPVIIPVEKKENNHSGSSLPATGSGENVSKPDALSSPLSSAVVD
;
A
#
# COMPACT_ATOMS: atom_id res chain seq x y z
N MET A 1 49.46 -24.87 17.02
CA MET A 1 48.05 -24.41 16.93
C MET A 1 47.92 -23.17 16.04
N ALA A 2 48.37 -23.24 14.78
CA ALA A 2 48.14 -22.16 13.79
C ALA A 2 48.03 -22.70 12.35
N THR A 3 47.93 -24.03 12.17
CA THR A 3 47.92 -24.69 10.85
C THR A 3 46.58 -25.35 10.52
N THR A 4 45.58 -25.27 11.40
CA THR A 4 44.28 -25.94 11.21
C THR A 4 43.16 -25.03 10.68
N THR A 5 43.38 -23.72 10.57
CA THR A 5 42.35 -22.75 10.16
C THR A 5 42.35 -22.38 8.68
N ALA A 6 43.35 -22.82 7.91
CA ALA A 6 43.44 -22.54 6.46
C ALA A 6 42.77 -23.61 5.59
N ALA A 7 42.53 -24.82 6.12
CA ALA A 7 41.91 -25.92 5.35
C ALA A 7 40.38 -25.83 5.28
N THR A 8 39.74 -25.12 6.22
CA THR A 8 38.27 -25.06 6.31
C THR A 8 37.65 -24.00 5.39
N THR A 9 38.41 -22.97 5.01
CA THR A 9 37.95 -21.88 4.14
C THR A 9 38.01 -22.24 2.65
N THR A 10 38.94 -23.11 2.24
CA THR A 10 39.02 -23.61 0.85
C THR A 10 37.92 -24.64 0.55
N SER A 11 37.57 -25.49 1.51
CA SER A 11 36.46 -26.47 1.39
C SER A 11 35.09 -25.79 1.19
N PHE A 12 34.81 -24.68 1.88
CA PHE A 12 33.54 -23.97 1.73
C PHE A 12 33.39 -23.26 0.37
N ALA A 13 34.50 -22.78 -0.20
CA ALA A 13 34.49 -22.15 -1.51
C ALA A 13 34.28 -23.17 -2.65
N THR A 14 34.80 -24.39 -2.51
CA THR A 14 34.58 -25.44 -3.53
C THR A 14 33.14 -25.97 -3.51
N THR A 15 32.54 -26.13 -2.32
CA THR A 15 31.14 -26.60 -2.19
C THR A 15 30.12 -25.55 -2.67
N ALA A 16 30.40 -24.25 -2.48
CA ALA A 16 29.54 -23.19 -2.99
C ALA A 16 29.55 -23.10 -4.54
N VAL A 17 30.70 -23.35 -5.17
CA VAL A 17 30.82 -23.37 -6.64
C VAL A 17 30.20 -24.63 -7.25
N GLN A 18 30.26 -25.76 -6.54
CA GLN A 18 29.71 -27.03 -7.02
C GLN A 18 28.19 -27.14 -6.86
N THR A 19 27.60 -26.37 -5.93
CA THR A 19 26.14 -26.29 -5.76
C THR A 19 25.48 -25.38 -6.81
N ILE A 20 26.24 -24.44 -7.38
CA ILE A 20 25.77 -23.56 -8.46
C ILE A 20 25.82 -24.25 -9.83
N THR A 21 26.67 -25.26 -10.02
CA THR A 21 26.84 -25.94 -11.32
C THR A 21 25.85 -27.09 -11.58
N ASN A 22 25.08 -27.53 -10.58
CA ASN A 22 24.20 -28.69 -10.73
C ASN A 22 22.72 -28.38 -10.99
N ASN A 23 22.32 -27.11 -11.11
CA ASN A 23 20.93 -26.75 -11.42
C ASN A 23 20.76 -26.48 -12.93
N ARG A 24 20.68 -27.59 -13.68
CA ARG A 24 20.58 -27.64 -15.13
C ARG A 24 19.14 -27.47 -15.61
N TYR A 25 18.52 -26.33 -15.33
CA TYR A 25 17.27 -25.90 -15.97
C TYR A 25 17.24 -24.39 -16.01
N TYR A 26 17.71 -23.80 -17.12
CA TYR A 26 17.22 -22.56 -17.76
C TYR A 26 18.14 -22.28 -18.96
N ILE A 27 17.92 -23.04 -20.04
CA ILE A 27 18.35 -22.67 -21.39
C ILE A 27 17.19 -21.82 -21.96
N TYR A 28 17.52 -20.73 -22.66
CA TYR A 28 16.64 -19.67 -23.22
C TYR A 28 16.59 -18.31 -22.50
N LEU A 29 17.71 -17.85 -21.95
CA LEU A 29 18.03 -16.40 -21.86
C LEU A 29 19.46 -16.21 -22.42
N SER A 30 19.58 -16.37 -23.73
CA SER A 30 20.84 -16.42 -24.48
C SER A 30 21.11 -15.08 -25.17
N GLU A 31 22.09 -14.35 -24.63
CA GLU A 31 23.10 -13.48 -25.29
C GLU A 31 23.37 -12.18 -24.52
N SER A 32 22.38 -11.54 -23.89
CA SER A 32 22.63 -10.23 -23.25
C SER A 32 23.20 -10.30 -21.83
N GLU A 33 22.94 -11.39 -21.08
CA GLU A 33 23.47 -11.57 -19.73
C GLU A 33 24.88 -12.18 -19.73
N SER A 34 25.23 -12.99 -20.74
CA SER A 34 26.59 -13.53 -20.90
C SER A 34 27.61 -12.43 -21.17
N ASP A 35 27.22 -11.38 -21.90
CA ASP A 35 28.10 -10.24 -22.19
C ASP A 35 28.28 -9.34 -20.97
N ILE A 36 27.24 -9.15 -20.15
CA ILE A 36 27.37 -8.38 -18.91
C ILE A 36 28.22 -9.16 -17.91
N ILE A 37 28.03 -10.48 -17.79
CA ILE A 37 28.82 -11.31 -16.89
C ILE A 37 30.27 -11.41 -17.39
N SER A 38 30.53 -11.56 -18.69
CA SER A 38 31.90 -11.57 -19.23
C SER A 38 32.59 -10.22 -19.03
N LEU A 39 31.90 -9.10 -19.25
CA LEU A 39 32.44 -7.75 -19.01
C LEU A 39 32.70 -7.49 -17.53
N THR A 40 31.86 -8.03 -16.64
CA THR A 40 32.05 -7.89 -15.19
C THR A 40 33.19 -8.78 -14.69
N ILE A 41 33.35 -9.99 -15.25
CA ILE A 41 34.47 -10.89 -14.96
C ILE A 41 35.77 -10.33 -15.53
N GLU A 42 35.77 -9.71 -16.72
CA GLU A 42 36.95 -9.05 -17.29
C GLU A 42 37.33 -7.81 -16.48
N LEU A 43 36.36 -7.00 -16.03
CA LEU A 43 36.61 -5.86 -15.13
C LEU A 43 37.10 -6.30 -13.75
N TRP A 44 36.59 -7.41 -13.21
CA TRP A 44 37.03 -7.96 -11.94
C TRP A 44 38.43 -8.58 -12.03
N ASN A 45 38.73 -9.28 -13.12
CA ASN A 45 40.05 -9.86 -13.38
C ASN A 45 41.11 -8.80 -13.74
N ARG A 46 40.70 -7.63 -14.27
CA ARG A 46 41.60 -6.47 -14.45
C ARG A 46 41.79 -5.66 -13.18
N LEU A 47 40.92 -5.82 -12.18
CA LEU A 47 41.10 -5.26 -10.85
C LEU A 47 41.83 -6.31 -9.99
N GLU A 48 43.11 -6.52 -10.25
CA GLU A 48 43.98 -7.20 -9.28
C GLU A 48 44.07 -6.32 -8.03
N VAL A 49 43.13 -6.54 -7.10
CA VAL A 49 43.21 -5.98 -5.75
C VAL A 49 44.41 -6.68 -5.11
N PRO A 50 45.53 -5.98 -4.84
CA PRO A 50 46.69 -6.61 -4.24
C PRO A 50 46.23 -7.22 -2.93
N SER A 51 46.56 -8.50 -2.72
CA SER A 51 46.20 -9.18 -1.48
C SER A 51 46.68 -8.35 -0.30
N TYR A 52 45.93 -8.37 0.80
CA TYR A 52 46.24 -7.58 1.99
C TYR A 52 47.69 -7.78 2.49
N THR A 53 48.28 -8.95 2.19
CA THR A 53 49.68 -9.26 2.45
C THR A 53 50.64 -8.41 1.61
N ILE A 54 50.33 -8.08 0.35
CA ILE A 54 51.16 -7.19 -0.48
C ILE A 54 51.18 -5.77 0.12
N TYR A 55 50.04 -5.27 0.61
CA TYR A 55 49.99 -3.99 1.30
C TYR A 55 50.79 -3.98 2.60
N GLN A 56 50.70 -5.05 3.40
CA GLN A 56 51.50 -5.16 4.62
C GLN A 56 53.00 -5.28 4.34
N THR A 57 53.37 -5.95 3.25
CA THR A 57 54.77 -6.11 2.85
C THR A 57 55.32 -4.77 2.36
N ALA A 58 54.59 -4.08 1.47
CA ALA A 58 54.96 -2.74 1.01
C ALA A 58 55.04 -1.71 2.14
N TRP A 59 54.13 -1.80 3.13
CA TRP A 59 54.17 -0.92 4.31
C TRP A 59 55.38 -1.21 5.20
N LYS A 60 55.71 -2.49 5.44
CA LYS A 60 56.91 -2.87 6.19
C LYS A 60 58.20 -2.46 5.48
N GLU A 61 58.27 -2.66 4.16
CA GLU A 61 59.42 -2.23 3.36
C GLU A 61 59.58 -0.71 3.41
N CYS A 62 58.47 0.05 3.28
CA CYS A 62 58.50 1.50 3.41
C CYS A 62 58.99 1.98 4.80
N ILE A 63 58.58 1.32 5.88
CA ILE A 63 59.08 1.62 7.23
C ILE A 63 60.57 1.28 7.37
N MET A 64 61.01 0.13 6.84
CA MET A 64 62.42 -0.25 6.89
C MET A 64 63.30 0.70 6.07
N ASP A 65 62.84 1.15 4.91
CA ASP A 65 63.55 2.10 4.08
C ASP A 65 63.59 3.49 4.71
N LEU A 66 62.51 3.91 5.39
CA LEU A 66 62.50 5.13 6.19
C LEU A 66 63.52 5.05 7.34
N MET A 67 63.55 3.92 8.06
CA MET A 67 64.49 3.68 9.16
C MET A 67 65.95 3.67 8.68
N LYS A 68 66.24 3.01 7.55
CA LYS A 68 67.57 3.02 6.93
C LYS A 68 67.95 4.41 6.43
N SER A 69 67.02 5.15 5.84
CA SER A 69 67.23 6.53 5.40
C SER A 69 67.52 7.47 6.58
N LEU A 70 66.78 7.33 7.69
CA LEU A 70 67.02 8.07 8.93
C LEU A 70 68.37 7.71 9.56
N SER A 71 68.72 6.42 9.62
CA SER A 71 70.02 5.97 10.14
C SER A 71 71.19 6.46 9.27
N SER A 72 71.05 6.41 7.94
CA SER A 72 72.03 6.95 7.01
C SER A 72 72.15 8.47 7.11
N SER A 73 71.02 9.17 7.26
CA SER A 73 70.99 10.63 7.42
C SER A 73 71.59 11.04 8.77
N TYR A 74 71.35 10.27 9.84
CA TYR A 74 71.96 10.49 11.14
C TYR A 74 73.47 10.27 11.11
N ASN A 75 73.96 9.19 10.46
CA ASN A 75 75.39 8.97 10.29
C ASN A 75 76.05 10.04 9.43
N LEU A 76 75.37 10.50 8.37
CA LEU A 76 75.84 11.62 7.56
C LEU A 76 75.91 12.91 8.38
N TRP A 77 74.85 13.25 9.14
CA TRP A 77 74.83 14.40 10.03
C TRP A 77 75.89 14.30 11.13
N TYR A 78 76.10 13.11 11.71
CA TYR A 78 77.12 12.89 12.73
C TYR A 78 78.53 13.09 12.14
N ILE A 79 78.82 12.53 10.97
CA ILE A 79 80.14 12.70 10.30
C ILE A 79 80.36 14.15 9.86
N THR A 80 79.33 14.80 9.30
CA THR A 80 79.43 16.19 8.83
C THR A 80 79.47 17.20 9.95
N LEU A 81 78.71 17.03 11.04
CA LEU A 81 78.71 17.95 12.17
C LEU A 81 79.84 17.72 13.18
N LYS A 82 80.41 16.51 13.30
CA LYS A 82 81.46 16.24 14.28
C LYS A 82 82.64 17.24 14.22
N PRO A 83 83.21 17.59 13.05
CA PRO A 83 84.24 18.63 12.98
C PRO A 83 83.70 20.00 13.40
N PHE A 84 82.46 20.35 13.10
CA PHE A 84 81.83 21.59 13.56
C PHE A 84 81.59 21.62 15.07
N VAL A 85 81.17 20.51 15.68
CA VAL A 85 80.98 20.41 17.14
C VAL A 85 82.32 20.51 17.86
N ILE A 86 83.38 19.91 17.33
CA ILE A 86 84.74 20.06 17.86
C ILE A 86 85.20 21.51 17.73
N LEU A 87 84.98 22.15 16.57
CA LEU A 87 85.30 23.56 16.34
C LEU A 87 84.54 24.49 17.29
N ILE A 88 83.23 24.27 17.45
CA ILE A 88 82.38 25.04 18.38
C ILE A 88 82.82 24.81 19.82
N SER A 89 83.17 23.57 20.20
CA SER A 89 83.69 23.28 21.55
C SER A 89 84.99 24.02 21.82
N ILE A 90 85.92 24.07 20.86
CA ILE A 90 87.18 24.82 20.97
C ILE A 90 86.89 26.33 21.04
N LEU A 91 85.96 26.84 20.23
CA LEU A 91 85.55 28.24 20.24
C LEU A 91 84.90 28.62 21.57
N ILE A 92 84.02 27.79 22.11
CA ILE A 92 83.37 28.01 23.42
C ILE A 92 84.39 27.95 24.54
N GLN A 93 85.33 27.00 24.50
CA GLN A 93 86.36 26.87 25.54
C GLN A 93 87.32 28.07 25.52
N ASN A 94 87.72 28.54 24.34
CA ASN A 94 88.50 29.77 24.19
C ASN A 94 87.72 31.01 24.60
N PHE A 95 86.43 31.07 24.27
CA PHE A 95 85.54 32.15 24.68
C PHE A 95 85.34 32.17 26.21
N TYR A 96 85.23 31.01 26.84
CA TYR A 96 85.08 30.88 28.28
C TYR A 96 86.34 31.33 29.03
N ASN A 97 87.53 30.91 28.56
CA ASN A 97 88.81 31.37 29.10
C ASN A 97 88.97 32.89 28.95
N LEU A 98 88.57 33.44 27.81
CA LEU A 98 88.57 34.89 27.56
C LEU A 98 87.64 35.66 28.52
N VAL A 99 86.44 35.12 28.77
CA VAL A 99 85.45 35.73 29.67
C VAL A 99 85.95 35.68 31.12
N LEU A 100 86.58 34.59 31.55
CA LEU A 100 87.12 34.42 32.90
C LEU A 100 88.31 35.31 33.19
N GLU A 101 89.23 35.48 32.25
CA GLU A 101 90.49 36.19 32.48
C GLU A 101 90.34 37.72 32.45
N TYR A 102 89.34 38.26 31.75
CA TYR A 102 89.28 39.71 31.43
C TYR A 102 88.04 40.49 31.90
N GLY A 103 87.18 39.90 32.75
CA GLY A 103 86.25 40.62 33.63
C GLY A 103 85.55 41.88 33.06
N GLY A 104 84.55 41.69 32.20
CA GLY A 104 83.37 42.56 32.05
C GLY A 104 83.48 43.97 31.46
N ARG A 105 84.62 44.68 31.50
CA ARG A 105 84.69 46.08 31.01
C ARG A 105 85.61 46.35 29.81
N SER A 106 86.35 45.35 29.32
CA SER A 106 87.26 45.49 28.15
C SER A 106 86.88 44.62 26.94
N PHE A 107 85.71 43.99 26.93
CA PHE A 107 85.39 42.89 25.99
C PHE A 107 85.23 43.34 24.53
N ALA A 108 84.67 44.53 24.28
CA ALA A 108 84.37 44.97 22.91
C ALA A 108 85.63 45.33 22.09
N GLN A 109 86.62 46.01 22.70
CA GLN A 109 87.84 46.40 21.99
C GLN A 109 88.82 45.22 21.82
N LYS A 110 88.94 44.34 22.84
CA LYS A 110 89.83 43.17 22.76
C LYS A 110 89.21 41.99 22.00
N GLY A 111 87.88 41.84 22.02
CA GLY A 111 87.17 40.81 21.25
C GLY A 111 87.36 40.97 19.75
N ILE A 112 87.33 42.20 19.22
CA ILE A 112 87.63 42.46 17.80
C ILE A 112 89.08 42.07 17.45
N LEU A 113 90.02 42.33 18.37
CA LEU A 113 91.42 41.92 18.19
C LEU A 113 91.55 40.39 18.15
N GLN A 114 90.86 39.69 19.05
CA GLN A 114 90.90 38.23 19.15
C GLN A 114 90.17 37.54 17.99
N THR A 115 89.08 38.12 17.49
CA THR A 115 88.41 37.65 16.26
C THR A 115 89.34 37.84 15.06
N LYS A 116 90.09 38.95 14.98
CA LYS A 116 91.13 39.11 13.95
C LYS A 116 92.21 38.02 14.06
N TYR A 117 92.70 37.72 15.26
CA TYR A 117 93.65 36.62 15.47
C TYR A 117 93.06 35.26 15.13
N THR A 118 91.79 35.01 15.45
CA THR A 118 91.11 33.74 15.16
C THR A 118 90.88 33.59 13.65
N ILE A 119 90.53 34.67 12.94
CA ILE A 119 90.44 34.68 11.48
C ILE A 119 91.82 34.46 10.84
N LEU A 120 92.86 35.10 11.36
CA LEU A 120 94.24 34.87 10.90
C LEU A 120 94.69 33.43 11.17
N TYR A 121 94.30 32.85 12.31
CA TYR A 121 94.58 31.47 12.65
C TYR A 121 93.81 30.51 11.76
N LEU A 122 92.52 30.77 11.48
CA LEU A 122 91.74 30.00 10.51
C LEU A 122 92.31 30.13 9.10
N TYR A 123 92.79 31.30 8.72
CA TYR A 123 93.46 31.55 7.45
C TYR A 123 94.78 30.79 7.35
N HIS A 124 95.60 30.82 8.40
CA HIS A 124 96.84 30.04 8.46
C HIS A 124 96.57 28.53 8.53
N PHE A 125 95.51 28.10 9.22
CA PHE A 125 95.06 26.72 9.25
C PHE A 125 94.66 26.28 7.83
N GLN A 126 93.84 27.07 7.13
CA GLN A 126 93.47 26.84 5.73
C GLN A 126 94.67 26.83 4.78
N LEU A 127 95.70 27.65 5.03
CA LEU A 127 96.97 27.62 4.28
C LEU A 127 97.86 26.42 4.65
N SER A 128 97.70 25.86 5.85
CA SER A 128 98.46 24.71 6.33
C SER A 128 97.88 23.36 5.89
N LEU A 129 96.63 23.34 5.39
CA LEU A 129 96.02 22.14 4.84
C LEU A 129 96.81 21.66 3.62
N ASN A 130 97.03 20.35 3.57
CA ASN A 130 97.76 19.75 2.46
C ASN A 130 96.91 19.82 1.19
N ARG A 131 97.52 19.88 -0.01
CA ARG A 131 96.79 20.03 -1.28
C ARG A 131 95.69 18.96 -1.46
N THR A 132 95.90 17.76 -0.92
CA THR A 132 94.93 16.66 -0.91
C THR A 132 93.70 16.94 -0.05
N GLU A 133 93.84 17.67 1.05
CA GLU A 133 92.75 18.02 1.96
C GLU A 133 91.88 19.14 1.39
N ILE A 134 92.51 20.15 0.75
CA ILE A 134 91.81 21.22 0.02
C ILE A 134 90.94 20.65 -1.11
N ILE A 135 91.49 19.70 -1.88
CA ILE A 135 90.72 19.00 -2.93
C ILE A 135 89.57 18.18 -2.32
N GLY A 136 89.78 17.59 -1.14
CA GLY A 136 88.75 16.89 -0.37
C GLY A 136 87.60 17.80 0.06
N GLU A 137 87.89 18.99 0.58
CA GLU A 137 86.87 19.97 0.97
C GLU A 137 86.07 20.50 -0.23
N ILE A 138 86.76 20.83 -1.34
CA ILE A 138 86.10 21.24 -2.59
C ILE A 138 85.20 20.10 -3.11
N GLY A 139 85.69 18.86 -3.10
CA GLY A 139 84.92 17.68 -3.48
C GLY A 139 83.66 17.50 -2.61
N LEU A 140 83.77 17.69 -1.30
CA LEU A 140 82.65 17.59 -0.37
C LEU A 140 81.59 18.67 -0.62
N ILE A 141 82.01 19.90 -0.91
CA ILE A 141 81.09 21.00 -1.28
C ILE A 141 80.31 20.64 -2.57
N PHE A 142 80.99 20.14 -3.60
CA PHE A 142 80.33 19.73 -4.85
C PHE A 142 79.36 18.55 -4.63
N VAL A 143 79.70 17.57 -3.78
CA VAL A 143 78.80 16.46 -3.43
C VAL A 143 77.56 16.96 -2.68
N CYS A 144 77.72 17.88 -1.74
CA CYS A 144 76.60 18.49 -1.02
C CYS A 144 75.66 19.27 -1.95
N ILE A 145 76.23 20.04 -2.89
CA ILE A 145 75.44 20.74 -3.93
C ILE A 145 74.73 19.72 -4.83
N GLY A 146 75.42 18.67 -5.27
CA GLY A 146 74.84 17.60 -6.09
C GLY A 146 73.68 16.88 -5.41
N LEU A 147 73.83 16.50 -4.13
CA LEU A 147 72.78 15.88 -3.33
C LEU A 147 71.57 16.81 -3.14
N TYR A 148 71.80 18.11 -2.96
CA TYR A 148 70.73 19.10 -2.87
C TYR A 148 69.91 19.17 -4.18
N TYR A 149 70.57 19.22 -5.34
CA TYR A 149 69.88 19.22 -6.63
C TYR A 149 69.17 17.90 -6.93
N PHE A 150 69.77 16.76 -6.56
CA PHE A 150 69.16 15.44 -6.74
C PHE A 150 67.91 15.27 -5.86
N GLN A 151 67.97 15.70 -4.60
CA GLN A 151 66.81 15.71 -3.70
C GLN A 151 65.70 16.61 -4.25
N ARG A 152 66.05 17.81 -4.74
CA ARG A 152 65.09 18.72 -5.38
C ARG A 152 64.42 18.09 -6.60
N TRP A 153 65.17 17.33 -7.40
CA TRP A 153 64.63 16.62 -8.57
C TRP A 153 63.68 15.47 -8.18
N LEU A 154 64.03 14.66 -7.17
CA LEU A 154 63.16 13.59 -6.65
C LEU A 154 61.84 14.15 -6.06
N TYR A 155 61.91 15.29 -5.37
CA TYR A 155 60.71 15.98 -4.89
C TYR A 155 59.82 16.46 -6.04
N GLN A 156 60.39 16.97 -7.12
CA GLN A 156 59.61 17.39 -8.30
C GLN A 156 58.87 16.21 -8.94
N GLN A 157 59.48 15.04 -9.10
CA GLN A 157 58.84 13.86 -9.68
C GLN A 157 57.67 13.33 -8.83
N THR A 158 57.87 13.26 -7.50
CA THR A 158 56.84 12.80 -6.56
C THR A 158 55.70 13.81 -6.41
N TYR A 159 55.99 15.10 -6.55
CA TYR A 159 55.00 16.17 -6.51
C TYR A 159 54.06 16.14 -7.73
N TRP A 160 54.60 15.89 -8.93
CA TRP A 160 53.80 15.76 -10.16
C TRP A 160 52.82 14.58 -10.12
N THR A 161 53.22 13.44 -9.59
CA THR A 161 52.32 12.27 -9.43
C THR A 161 51.22 12.51 -8.37
N ARG A 162 51.52 13.23 -7.29
CA ARG A 162 50.51 13.66 -6.30
C ARG A 162 49.54 14.70 -6.86
N ILE A 163 50.01 15.66 -7.65
CA ILE A 163 49.12 16.65 -8.30
C ILE A 163 48.20 15.98 -9.32
N THR A 164 48.72 15.07 -10.14
CA THR A 164 47.92 14.40 -11.17
C THR A 164 46.88 13.46 -10.57
N SER A 165 47.22 12.75 -9.49
CA SER A 165 46.24 11.94 -8.74
C SER A 165 45.19 12.79 -8.03
N TYR A 166 45.58 13.87 -7.34
CA TYR A 166 44.67 14.81 -6.68
C TYR A 166 43.71 15.49 -7.69
N THR A 167 44.23 15.94 -8.84
CA THR A 167 43.40 16.55 -9.89
C THR A 167 42.44 15.55 -10.52
N LYS A 168 42.86 14.28 -10.73
CA LYS A 168 41.98 13.20 -11.22
C LYS A 168 40.88 12.88 -10.21
N GLU A 169 41.19 12.81 -8.92
CA GLU A 169 40.20 12.55 -7.88
C GLU A 169 39.20 13.71 -7.73
N LYS A 170 39.69 14.95 -7.75
CA LYS A 170 38.84 16.14 -7.73
C LYS A 170 37.94 16.22 -8.96
N LYS A 171 38.45 15.90 -10.16
CA LYS A 171 37.67 15.78 -11.40
C LYS A 171 36.58 14.72 -11.25
N ASN A 172 36.89 13.54 -10.73
CA ASN A 172 35.91 12.47 -10.53
C ASN A 172 34.81 12.87 -9.52
N ARG A 173 35.16 13.55 -8.41
CA ARG A 173 34.17 14.06 -7.45
C ARG A 173 33.26 15.12 -8.07
N ILE A 174 33.81 16.02 -8.90
CA ILE A 174 33.02 17.02 -9.62
C ILE A 174 32.09 16.35 -10.63
N ILE A 175 32.57 15.35 -11.38
CA ILE A 175 31.75 14.59 -12.33
C ILE A 175 30.63 13.85 -11.58
N GLN A 176 30.92 13.19 -10.46
CA GLN A 176 29.91 12.51 -9.64
C GLN A 176 28.87 13.49 -9.09
N SER A 177 29.32 14.62 -8.54
CA SER A 177 28.43 15.68 -8.05
C SER A 177 27.56 16.26 -9.16
N TYR A 178 28.12 16.45 -10.36
CA TYR A 178 27.39 16.92 -11.54
C TYR A 178 26.36 15.87 -12.01
N THR A 179 26.75 14.59 -12.09
CA THR A 179 25.81 13.52 -12.45
C THR A 179 24.69 13.40 -11.43
N ASP A 180 24.99 13.50 -10.13
CA ASP A 180 23.98 13.46 -9.07
C ASP A 180 23.04 14.67 -9.13
N ALA A 181 23.58 15.86 -9.42
CA ALA A 181 22.77 17.06 -9.65
C ALA A 181 21.87 16.88 -10.88
N MET A 182 22.39 16.36 -12.00
CA MET A 182 21.61 16.09 -13.20
C MET A 182 20.55 15.02 -12.98
N TYR A 183 20.84 13.96 -12.21
CA TYR A 183 19.84 12.98 -11.82
C TYR A 183 18.76 13.58 -10.91
N LYS A 184 19.13 14.50 -9.99
CA LYS A 184 18.16 15.24 -9.18
C LYS A 184 17.28 16.14 -10.05
N VAL A 185 17.86 16.93 -10.95
CA VAL A 185 17.12 17.80 -11.88
C VAL A 185 16.22 16.98 -12.79
N ALA A 186 16.70 15.86 -13.34
CA ALA A 186 15.91 14.94 -14.16
C ALA A 186 14.78 14.27 -13.36
N ASN A 187 14.99 13.95 -12.08
CA ASN A 187 13.93 13.42 -11.22
C ASN A 187 12.92 14.50 -10.84
N VAL A 188 13.36 15.73 -10.58
CA VAL A 188 12.48 16.88 -10.33
C VAL A 188 11.67 17.20 -11.58
N SER A 189 12.28 17.22 -12.76
CA SER A 189 11.56 17.46 -14.02
C SER A 189 10.57 16.33 -14.32
N LYS A 190 10.91 15.07 -14.01
CA LYS A 190 9.99 13.93 -14.07
C LYS A 190 8.81 14.09 -13.11
N ILE A 191 9.06 14.43 -11.85
CA ILE A 191 8.00 14.65 -10.85
C ILE A 191 7.13 15.83 -11.25
N LEU A 192 7.74 16.93 -11.72
CA LEU A 192 7.04 18.10 -12.22
C LEU A 192 6.19 17.75 -13.44
N ALA A 193 6.71 16.97 -14.39
CA ALA A 193 5.94 16.50 -15.56
C ALA A 193 4.75 15.61 -15.16
N MET A 194 4.89 14.76 -14.13
CA MET A 194 3.76 14.00 -13.58
C MET A 194 2.76 14.90 -12.84
N ALA A 195 3.24 15.92 -12.12
CA ALA A 195 2.39 16.79 -11.30
C ALA A 195 1.68 17.87 -12.14
N LEU A 196 2.29 18.34 -13.23
CA LEU A 196 1.81 19.41 -14.11
C LEU A 196 0.34 19.22 -14.52
N PRO A 197 -0.10 18.06 -15.06
CA PRO A 197 -1.49 17.90 -15.46
C PRO A 197 -2.47 17.99 -14.27
N HIS A 198 -2.07 17.55 -13.07
CA HIS A 198 -2.90 17.67 -11.88
C HIS A 198 -2.95 19.11 -11.34
N ILE A 199 -1.82 19.82 -11.32
CA ILE A 199 -1.75 21.23 -10.92
C ILE A 199 -2.59 22.08 -11.87
N LEU A 200 -2.50 21.83 -13.18
CA LEU A 200 -3.29 22.51 -14.19
C LEU A 200 -4.79 22.24 -13.97
N PHE A 201 -5.19 20.99 -13.74
CA PHE A 201 -6.58 20.65 -13.42
C PHE A 201 -7.09 21.39 -12.17
N ILE A 202 -6.31 21.41 -11.09
CA ILE A 202 -6.65 22.12 -9.86
C ILE A 202 -6.80 23.63 -10.15
N GLY A 203 -5.87 24.21 -10.91
CA GLY A 203 -5.94 25.60 -11.34
C GLY A 203 -7.23 25.92 -12.09
N ILE A 204 -7.63 25.06 -13.05
CA ILE A 204 -8.89 25.19 -13.78
C ILE A 204 -10.08 25.10 -12.83
N CYS A 205 -10.15 24.13 -11.92
CA CYS A 205 -11.25 24.01 -10.97
C CYS A 205 -11.38 25.24 -10.07
N VAL A 206 -10.25 25.76 -9.57
CA VAL A 206 -10.22 26.99 -8.76
C VAL A 206 -10.71 28.18 -9.60
N SER A 207 -10.26 28.32 -10.85
CA SER A 207 -10.73 29.37 -11.76
C SER A 207 -12.24 29.29 -12.03
N ILE A 208 -12.77 28.10 -12.33
CA ILE A 208 -14.23 27.92 -12.56
C ILE A 208 -15.02 28.28 -11.29
N ARG A 209 -14.53 27.91 -10.10
CA ARG A 209 -15.16 28.27 -8.83
C ARG A 209 -15.18 29.77 -8.57
N ILE A 210 -14.13 30.48 -8.94
CA ILE A 210 -14.05 31.94 -8.80
C ILE A 210 -15.01 32.62 -9.80
N ILE A 211 -15.10 32.12 -11.03
CA ILE A 211 -15.91 32.74 -12.09
C ILE A 211 -17.40 32.45 -11.93
N VAL A 212 -17.79 31.20 -11.62
CA VAL A 212 -19.19 30.76 -11.59
C VAL A 212 -19.54 30.04 -10.27
N PRO A 213 -19.43 30.74 -9.12
CA PRO A 213 -19.63 30.15 -7.80
C PRO A 213 -21.00 29.48 -7.62
N ASP A 214 -22.06 30.15 -8.04
CA ASP A 214 -23.45 29.71 -7.84
C ASP A 214 -23.79 28.48 -8.69
N LEU A 215 -23.22 28.38 -9.89
CA LEU A 215 -23.43 27.23 -10.77
C LEU A 215 -22.82 25.96 -10.16
N ILE A 216 -21.61 26.05 -9.60
CA ILE A 216 -20.96 24.90 -8.95
C ILE A 216 -21.75 24.48 -7.71
N GLN A 217 -22.23 25.44 -6.91
CA GLN A 217 -23.06 25.15 -5.76
C GLN A 217 -24.38 24.49 -6.21
N TYR A 218 -25.03 25.03 -7.24
CA TYR A 218 -26.24 24.44 -7.82
C TYR A 218 -26.02 23.00 -8.30
N ILE A 219 -24.96 22.75 -9.09
CA ILE A 219 -24.63 21.40 -9.57
C ILE A 219 -24.33 20.47 -8.39
N THR A 220 -23.61 20.93 -7.38
CA THR A 220 -23.19 20.09 -6.25
C THR A 220 -24.37 19.69 -5.37
N TYR A 221 -25.27 20.62 -5.06
CA TYR A 221 -26.31 20.42 -4.02
C TYR A 221 -27.71 20.22 -4.57
N ASN A 222 -28.04 20.86 -5.70
CA ASN A 222 -29.40 20.83 -6.26
C ASN A 222 -29.55 19.82 -7.39
N THR A 223 -28.46 19.18 -7.83
CA THR A 223 -28.51 18.16 -8.89
C THR A 223 -27.96 16.83 -8.40
N PRO A 224 -28.44 15.70 -8.93
CA PRO A 224 -27.93 14.38 -8.57
C PRO A 224 -26.54 14.08 -9.17
N VAL A 225 -25.91 15.04 -9.87
CA VAL A 225 -24.63 14.82 -10.58
C VAL A 225 -23.55 14.29 -9.66
N LEU A 226 -23.40 14.86 -8.46
CA LEU A 226 -22.41 14.37 -7.50
C LEU A 226 -22.68 12.91 -7.10
N MET A 227 -23.95 12.56 -6.83
CA MET A 227 -24.34 11.19 -6.48
C MET A 227 -24.13 10.22 -7.66
N ILE A 228 -24.45 10.66 -8.87
CA ILE A 228 -24.26 9.88 -10.10
C ILE A 228 -22.77 9.59 -10.31
N LEU A 229 -21.93 10.62 -10.21
CA LEU A 229 -20.50 10.51 -10.46
C LEU A 229 -19.76 9.75 -9.36
N SER A 230 -20.13 9.96 -8.08
CA SER A 230 -19.42 9.38 -6.94
C SER A 230 -19.90 7.99 -6.53
N VAL A 231 -21.14 7.62 -6.83
CA VAL A 231 -21.74 6.34 -6.37
C VAL A 231 -22.30 5.54 -7.53
N TRP A 232 -23.29 6.06 -8.27
CA TRP A 232 -24.02 5.25 -9.24
C TRP A 232 -23.18 4.78 -10.42
N TYR A 233 -22.42 5.67 -11.05
CA TYR A 233 -21.57 5.32 -12.18
C TYR A 233 -20.52 4.25 -11.80
N PRO A 234 -19.73 4.42 -10.73
CA PRO A 234 -18.82 3.37 -10.26
C PRO A 234 -19.54 2.08 -9.86
N LEU A 235 -20.70 2.18 -9.21
CA LEU A 235 -21.49 1.03 -8.77
C LEU A 235 -21.93 0.17 -9.97
N ILE A 236 -22.56 0.79 -10.96
CA ILE A 236 -23.03 0.11 -12.18
C ILE A 236 -21.83 -0.49 -12.92
N SER A 237 -20.74 0.26 -13.08
CA SER A 237 -19.55 -0.23 -13.77
C SER A 237 -18.88 -1.40 -13.03
N THR A 238 -18.78 -1.32 -11.70
CA THR A 238 -18.25 -2.40 -10.85
C THR A 238 -19.15 -3.62 -10.91
N PHE A 239 -20.47 -3.43 -10.85
CA PHE A 239 -21.46 -4.50 -10.93
C PHE A 239 -21.38 -5.25 -12.25
N LEU A 240 -21.42 -4.53 -13.39
CA LEU A 240 -21.28 -5.12 -14.72
C LEU A 240 -19.93 -5.82 -14.89
N TRP A 241 -18.86 -5.25 -14.32
CA TRP A 241 -17.54 -5.88 -14.31
C TRP A 241 -17.52 -7.21 -13.54
N VAL A 242 -18.10 -7.26 -12.34
CA VAL A 242 -18.18 -8.49 -11.53
C VAL A 242 -18.97 -9.57 -12.24
N GLN A 243 -20.08 -9.21 -12.88
CA GLN A 243 -20.91 -10.14 -13.66
C GLN A 243 -20.12 -10.75 -14.82
N ASN A 244 -19.46 -9.92 -15.63
CA ASN A 244 -18.61 -10.39 -16.72
C ASN A 244 -17.52 -11.35 -16.22
N GLN A 245 -16.84 -11.05 -15.10
CA GLN A 245 -15.79 -11.92 -14.54
C GLN A 245 -16.31 -13.30 -14.11
N ARG A 246 -17.54 -13.39 -13.60
CA ARG A 246 -18.14 -14.67 -13.19
C ARG A 246 -18.54 -15.53 -14.39
N ASP A 247 -18.96 -14.91 -15.48
CA ASP A 247 -19.27 -15.62 -16.72
C ASP A 247 -18.01 -16.26 -17.30
N TYR A 248 -16.90 -15.53 -17.34
CA TYR A 248 -15.60 -16.06 -17.76
C TYR A 248 -15.13 -17.23 -16.88
N CYS A 249 -15.19 -17.10 -15.54
CA CYS A 249 -14.68 -18.14 -14.65
C CYS A 249 -15.46 -19.46 -14.74
N GLY A 250 -16.79 -19.40 -14.90
CA GLY A 250 -17.58 -20.64 -14.94
C GLY A 250 -17.61 -21.34 -16.30
N SER A 251 -17.06 -20.75 -17.37
CA SER A 251 -16.96 -21.42 -18.67
C SER A 251 -15.71 -22.31 -18.79
N GLY A 252 -14.61 -21.93 -18.15
CA GLY A 252 -13.31 -22.61 -18.30
C GLY A 252 -13.10 -23.87 -17.43
N SER A 253 -13.89 -24.07 -16.37
CA SER A 253 -13.61 -25.17 -15.41
C SER A 253 -14.22 -26.53 -15.81
N ALA A 254 -15.10 -26.59 -16.82
CA ALA A 254 -15.81 -27.82 -17.17
C ALA A 254 -15.11 -28.71 -18.21
N SER A 255 -14.05 -28.23 -18.88
CA SER A 255 -13.49 -28.89 -20.07
C SER A 255 -12.19 -29.67 -19.86
N THR A 256 -11.66 -29.80 -18.64
CA THR A 256 -10.34 -30.43 -18.40
C THR A 256 -10.39 -31.74 -17.59
N SER A 257 -11.56 -32.33 -17.35
CA SER A 257 -11.68 -33.51 -16.47
C SER A 257 -11.71 -34.90 -17.16
N ASN A 258 -11.68 -35.00 -18.49
CA ASN A 258 -12.05 -36.26 -19.16
C ASN A 258 -10.92 -37.05 -19.86
N ASN A 259 -9.64 -36.83 -19.56
CA ASN A 259 -8.57 -37.66 -20.13
C ASN A 259 -7.47 -37.99 -19.11
N SER A 260 -7.77 -38.92 -18.19
CA SER A 260 -6.77 -39.80 -17.59
C SER A 260 -7.46 -41.06 -17.06
N ASP A 261 -7.81 -41.95 -17.99
CA ASP A 261 -8.04 -43.35 -17.68
C ASP A 261 -6.67 -43.97 -17.36
N GLY A 262 -6.47 -44.37 -16.11
CA GLY A 262 -5.17 -44.74 -15.55
C GLY A 262 -5.32 -45.10 -14.08
N THR A 263 -5.89 -46.28 -13.85
CA THR A 263 -6.03 -47.04 -12.61
C THR A 263 -4.92 -46.77 -11.57
N ILE A 264 -5.30 -46.41 -10.33
CA ILE A 264 -4.88 -47.04 -9.04
C ILE A 264 -5.31 -46.15 -7.85
N ALA A 265 -6.03 -46.79 -6.92
CA ALA A 265 -6.20 -46.51 -5.48
C ALA A 265 -6.73 -45.14 -5.00
N THR A 266 -7.95 -45.23 -4.47
CA THR A 266 -8.65 -44.33 -3.55
C THR A 266 -7.76 -43.83 -2.39
N THR A 267 -7.45 -42.54 -2.35
CA THR A 267 -7.10 -41.83 -1.09
C THR A 267 -7.56 -40.38 -1.19
N THR A 268 -8.60 -40.07 -0.42
CA THR A 268 -9.19 -38.74 -0.23
C THR A 268 -8.13 -37.77 0.32
N THR A 269 -7.62 -36.89 -0.54
CA THR A 269 -6.72 -35.80 -0.14
C THR A 269 -7.47 -34.48 -0.13
N ILE A 270 -7.84 -34.06 1.07
CA ILE A 270 -8.29 -32.70 1.41
C ILE A 270 -7.03 -31.82 1.43
N ASN A 271 -7.01 -30.78 0.59
CA ASN A 271 -5.93 -29.80 0.54
C ASN A 271 -5.91 -28.93 1.81
N ASN A 272 -5.23 -29.42 2.84
CA ASN A 272 -4.78 -28.66 4.00
C ASN A 272 -3.35 -28.16 3.74
N VAL A 273 -3.21 -26.85 3.52
CA VAL A 273 -1.92 -26.17 3.64
C VAL A 273 -1.78 -25.69 5.07
N SER A 274 -1.20 -26.52 5.94
CA SER A 274 -0.52 -26.10 7.19
C SER A 274 0.34 -27.24 7.77
N ASN A 275 1.59 -26.88 8.05
CA ASN A 275 2.51 -27.40 9.08
C ASN A 275 3.36 -28.65 8.79
N GLU A 276 4.60 -28.37 8.38
CA GLU A 276 5.78 -29.13 8.73
C GLU A 276 6.12 -28.86 10.22
N ILE A 277 5.81 -29.83 11.10
CA ILE A 277 6.23 -29.83 12.51
C ILE A 277 7.49 -30.69 12.61
N ALA A 278 8.64 -30.04 12.79
CA ALA A 278 9.82 -30.67 13.35
C ALA A 278 9.72 -30.67 14.89
N SER A 279 10.05 -31.81 15.49
CA SER A 279 10.20 -32.02 16.93
C SER A 279 11.39 -31.23 17.52
N PRO A 280 11.47 -31.04 18.86
CA PRO A 280 12.08 -29.86 19.46
C PRO A 280 13.57 -30.02 19.79
N PRO A 281 14.34 -28.92 19.85
CA PRO A 281 15.51 -28.85 20.72
C PRO A 281 15.21 -28.00 21.96
N SER A 282 15.40 -28.65 23.10
CA SER A 282 15.89 -28.15 24.38
C SER A 282 16.14 -26.65 24.56
N GLN A 283 15.57 -26.13 25.65
CA GLN A 283 15.89 -24.87 26.32
C GLN A 283 17.40 -24.67 26.51
N SER A 284 17.92 -23.55 26.01
CA SER A 284 18.87 -22.64 26.70
C SER A 284 19.36 -21.57 25.71
N VAL A 285 19.84 -20.44 26.24
CA VAL A 285 20.39 -19.28 25.51
C VAL A 285 19.35 -18.21 25.10
N VAL A 286 18.69 -17.67 26.12
CA VAL A 286 18.19 -16.28 26.13
C VAL A 286 19.35 -15.39 26.56
N SER A 287 20.17 -14.90 25.61
CA SER A 287 21.05 -13.72 25.84
C SER A 287 21.86 -13.31 24.60
N GLU A 288 21.28 -13.18 23.39
CA GLU A 288 22.04 -12.53 22.29
C GLU A 288 21.24 -11.86 21.16
N ARG A 289 19.93 -11.62 21.35
CA ARG A 289 19.06 -11.02 20.31
C ARG A 289 18.82 -9.52 20.41
N LYS A 290 19.67 -8.77 21.14
CA LYS A 290 19.57 -7.29 21.25
C LYS A 290 20.54 -6.48 20.38
N LYS A 291 21.42 -7.12 19.58
CA LYS A 291 22.37 -6.40 18.69
C LYS A 291 22.08 -6.49 17.19
N ALA A 292 20.93 -7.07 16.79
CA ALA A 292 20.60 -7.28 15.38
C ALA A 292 19.54 -6.31 14.80
N PHE A 293 19.09 -5.31 15.56
CA PHE A 293 18.03 -4.39 15.11
C PHE A 293 18.51 -3.00 14.65
N GLU A 294 19.82 -2.72 14.70
CA GLU A 294 20.36 -1.40 14.36
C GLU A 294 21.10 -1.34 13.01
N ASN A 295 21.06 -2.42 12.20
CA ASN A 295 21.80 -2.48 10.93
C ASN A 295 20.93 -2.66 9.67
N LYS A 296 19.63 -2.32 9.76
CA LYS A 296 18.67 -2.48 8.64
C LYS A 296 18.30 -1.18 7.89
N ASN A 297 19.00 -0.06 8.15
CA ASN A 297 18.77 1.22 7.47
C ASN A 297 19.82 1.65 6.44
N ILE A 298 20.76 0.77 6.06
CA ILE A 298 21.75 1.08 5.00
C ILE A 298 21.76 -0.05 3.95
N LYS A 299 20.65 -0.28 3.25
CA LYS A 299 20.64 -1.04 1.97
C LYS A 299 19.29 -0.90 1.25
N LYS A 300 19.03 0.28 0.70
CA LYS A 300 18.02 0.45 -0.36
C LYS A 300 18.34 1.68 -1.20
N LYS A 301 19.36 1.56 -2.07
CA LYS A 301 19.56 2.43 -3.24
C LYS A 301 20.64 1.88 -4.19
N LYS A 302 20.21 1.11 -5.17
CA LYS A 302 20.80 0.79 -6.49
C LYS A 302 19.84 -0.25 -7.08
N SER A 303 19.26 -0.13 -8.26
CA SER A 303 19.73 0.47 -9.50
C SER A 303 18.53 0.84 -10.39
N SER A 304 18.75 1.80 -11.29
CA SER A 304 17.84 2.22 -12.36
C SER A 304 18.45 1.88 -13.72
N SER A 305 17.61 1.32 -14.58
CA SER A 305 17.46 1.60 -16.02
C SER A 305 18.69 1.97 -16.85
N SER A 306 18.99 1.08 -17.78
CA SER A 306 19.63 1.29 -19.08
C SER A 306 18.91 2.34 -19.94
N SER A 307 19.65 3.02 -20.82
CA SER A 307 19.09 3.68 -22.01
C SER A 307 20.09 3.58 -23.19
N PRO A 308 19.62 3.54 -24.46
CA PRO A 308 20.39 3.05 -25.59
C PRO A 308 20.95 4.15 -26.50
N ASN A 309 21.79 3.68 -27.44
CA ASN A 309 22.63 4.42 -28.36
C ASN A 309 21.88 4.83 -29.66
N LYS A 310 22.22 6.00 -30.20
CA LYS A 310 21.68 6.61 -31.44
C LYS A 310 22.40 6.07 -32.68
N LYS A 311 21.65 5.78 -33.75
CA LYS A 311 22.12 5.90 -35.14
C LYS A 311 21.05 6.55 -36.03
N SER A 312 21.54 7.44 -36.88
CA SER A 312 20.83 8.30 -37.82
C SER A 312 20.33 7.57 -39.07
N LYS A 313 19.18 7.99 -39.60
CA LYS A 313 18.95 7.98 -41.06
C LYS A 313 17.99 9.11 -41.46
N VAL A 314 18.43 9.87 -42.46
CA VAL A 314 17.75 10.98 -43.13
C VAL A 314 16.82 10.41 -44.22
N SER A 315 15.61 10.95 -44.35
CA SER A 315 14.87 10.97 -45.62
C SER A 315 13.77 12.03 -45.61
N SER A 316 13.85 12.89 -46.62
CA SER A 316 12.94 13.92 -47.10
C SER A 316 11.75 13.36 -47.88
N ALA A 317 10.56 13.98 -47.76
CA ALA A 317 9.48 14.08 -48.78
C ALA A 317 8.27 14.79 -48.12
N SER A 318 7.97 16.04 -48.51
CA SER A 318 7.05 16.48 -49.58
C SER A 318 5.58 16.59 -49.13
N SER A 319 5.11 17.83 -49.24
CA SER A 319 3.75 18.36 -49.11
C SER A 319 2.71 17.70 -50.01
N SER A 320 1.48 17.54 -49.53
CA SER A 320 0.28 17.78 -50.35
C SER A 320 -0.92 18.18 -49.49
N SER A 321 -1.45 19.35 -49.82
CA SER A 321 -2.72 19.93 -49.39
C SER A 321 -3.90 19.16 -49.99
N ALA A 322 -4.94 18.87 -49.21
CA ALA A 322 -6.27 18.54 -49.73
C ALA A 322 -7.37 19.08 -48.80
N VAL A 323 -8.39 19.62 -49.47
CA VAL A 323 -9.58 20.36 -49.02
C VAL A 323 -10.59 19.42 -48.31
N PRO A 324 -11.41 19.90 -47.36
CA PRO A 324 -12.45 19.07 -46.76
C PRO A 324 -13.76 19.16 -47.55
N ASP A 325 -14.28 18.01 -47.98
CA ASP A 325 -15.64 17.87 -48.46
C ASP A 325 -16.61 17.76 -47.27
N ALA A 326 -17.73 18.44 -47.41
CA ALA A 326 -18.84 18.49 -46.46
C ALA A 326 -19.71 17.24 -46.59
N GLU A 327 -19.94 16.54 -45.48
CA GLU A 327 -20.86 15.41 -45.45
C GLU A 327 -21.78 15.47 -44.21
N SER A 328 -23.02 15.89 -44.48
CA SER A 328 -24.27 15.32 -44.00
C SER A 328 -24.31 14.70 -42.59
N THR A 329 -24.61 15.55 -41.59
CA THR A 329 -25.12 15.15 -40.28
C THR A 329 -26.51 14.52 -40.39
N THR A 330 -26.59 13.19 -40.26
CA THR A 330 -27.74 12.52 -39.66
C THR A 330 -27.34 12.13 -38.24
N ALA A 331 -28.05 12.65 -37.25
CA ALA A 331 -27.72 12.51 -35.85
C ALA A 331 -27.98 11.08 -35.39
N ASP A 332 -26.90 10.34 -35.17
CA ASP A 332 -26.87 8.99 -34.62
C ASP A 332 -26.87 9.08 -33.08
N TYR A 333 -27.82 8.40 -32.43
CA TYR A 333 -28.01 8.45 -30.97
C TYR A 333 -26.94 7.65 -30.20
N ASP A 334 -26.00 7.00 -30.88
CA ASP A 334 -24.93 6.20 -30.28
C ASP A 334 -23.77 7.02 -29.69
N GLU A 335 -23.65 8.31 -30.00
CA GLU A 335 -22.54 9.14 -29.49
C GLU A 335 -22.68 9.48 -27.99
N PHE A 336 -23.91 9.54 -27.46
CA PHE A 336 -24.13 9.82 -26.04
C PHE A 336 -23.84 8.59 -25.15
N LEU A 337 -23.95 7.36 -25.69
CA LEU A 337 -23.47 6.15 -25.02
C LEU A 337 -21.94 5.97 -25.21
N GLY A 338 -21.35 6.56 -26.25
CA GLY A 338 -19.89 6.69 -26.43
C GLY A 338 -19.18 7.62 -25.45
N LEU A 339 -19.92 8.40 -24.65
CA LEU A 339 -19.35 9.25 -23.59
C LEU A 339 -18.78 8.43 -22.42
N PHE A 340 -19.18 7.16 -22.28
CA PHE A 340 -18.75 6.29 -21.19
C PHE A 340 -18.10 5.02 -21.75
N PRO A 341 -16.78 4.82 -21.58
CA PRO A 341 -16.08 3.70 -22.21
C PRO A 341 -16.42 2.39 -21.48
N MET A 342 -17.57 1.82 -21.79
CA MET A 342 -17.66 0.37 -21.91
C MET A 342 -16.79 0.03 -23.11
N ARG A 343 -15.58 -0.47 -22.86
CA ARG A 343 -14.69 -0.98 -23.90
C ARG A 343 -15.39 -2.18 -24.54
N THR A 344 -16.21 -1.95 -25.55
CA THR A 344 -16.69 -2.96 -26.48
C THR A 344 -15.45 -3.56 -27.14
N GLN A 345 -15.02 -4.73 -26.65
CA GLN A 345 -13.98 -5.50 -27.32
C GLN A 345 -14.55 -6.00 -28.64
N GLU A 346 -14.14 -5.40 -29.75
CA GLU A 346 -14.36 -5.97 -31.07
C GLU A 346 -13.72 -7.36 -31.15
N HIS A 347 -14.55 -8.35 -31.46
CA HIS A 347 -14.28 -9.77 -31.29
C HIS A 347 -13.44 -10.41 -32.42
N ASN A 348 -12.59 -9.66 -33.12
CA ASN A 348 -11.90 -10.12 -34.33
C ASN A 348 -10.37 -10.14 -34.21
N THR A 349 -9.83 -11.16 -33.50
CA THR A 349 -8.53 -11.83 -33.80
C THR A 349 -8.28 -12.95 -32.78
N LYS A 350 -8.37 -14.20 -33.25
CA LYS A 350 -8.48 -15.42 -32.45
C LYS A 350 -7.10 -16.11 -32.37
N SER A 351 -6.38 -15.97 -31.25
CA SER A 351 -5.40 -16.95 -30.68
C SER A 351 -4.21 -16.36 -29.90
N ILE A 352 -3.88 -15.07 -30.03
CA ILE A 352 -2.82 -14.42 -29.20
C ILE A 352 -3.41 -13.66 -27.99
N THR A 353 -4.74 -13.62 -27.86
CA THR A 353 -5.47 -12.67 -27.01
C THR A 353 -5.79 -13.12 -25.58
N GLU A 354 -5.50 -14.36 -25.18
CA GLU A 354 -5.88 -14.85 -23.83
C GLU A 354 -5.00 -14.28 -22.70
N THR A 355 -3.70 -14.17 -22.92
CA THR A 355 -2.78 -13.58 -21.93
C THR A 355 -3.01 -12.07 -21.77
N GLU A 356 -3.39 -11.40 -22.86
CA GLU A 356 -3.69 -9.96 -22.84
C GLU A 356 -5.06 -9.68 -22.22
N SER A 357 -6.07 -10.54 -22.45
CA SER A 357 -7.40 -10.40 -21.84
C SER A 357 -7.35 -10.57 -20.31
N THR A 358 -6.60 -11.55 -19.81
CA THR A 358 -6.42 -11.79 -18.37
C THR A 358 -5.68 -10.64 -17.70
N THR A 359 -4.64 -10.10 -18.33
CA THR A 359 -3.90 -8.93 -17.82
C THR A 359 -4.78 -7.69 -17.75
N ASN A 360 -5.57 -7.43 -18.80
CA ASN A 360 -6.53 -6.34 -18.84
C ASN A 360 -7.61 -6.50 -17.77
N ALA A 361 -8.10 -7.72 -17.54
CA ALA A 361 -9.07 -8.00 -16.50
C ALA A 361 -8.55 -7.73 -15.08
N MET A 362 -7.31 -8.15 -14.80
CA MET A 362 -6.69 -7.84 -13.52
C MET A 362 -6.45 -6.32 -13.35
N ALA A 363 -6.08 -5.61 -14.42
CA ALA A 363 -5.92 -4.16 -14.38
C ALA A 363 -7.23 -3.44 -14.04
N THR A 364 -8.35 -3.80 -14.68
CA THR A 364 -9.67 -3.22 -14.42
C THR A 364 -10.18 -3.56 -13.01
N THR A 365 -9.96 -4.80 -12.55
CA THR A 365 -10.33 -5.20 -11.18
C THR A 365 -9.56 -4.37 -10.15
N ASN A 366 -8.25 -4.20 -10.34
CA ASN A 366 -7.43 -3.36 -9.46
C ASN A 366 -7.86 -1.89 -9.53
N TYR A 367 -8.29 -1.40 -10.69
CA TYR A 367 -8.79 -0.04 -10.87
C TYR A 367 -10.02 0.23 -9.99
N TRP A 368 -11.08 -0.58 -10.14
CA TRP A 368 -12.30 -0.41 -9.33
C TRP A 368 -12.06 -0.62 -7.84
N LEU A 369 -11.20 -1.57 -7.47
CA LEU A 369 -10.83 -1.78 -6.07
C LEU A 369 -10.11 -0.55 -5.47
N ASN A 370 -9.20 0.07 -6.24
CA ASN A 370 -8.54 1.30 -5.81
C ASN A 370 -9.50 2.48 -5.74
N TYR A 371 -10.47 2.56 -6.66
CA TYR A 371 -11.52 3.57 -6.63
C TYR A 371 -12.32 3.47 -5.33
N TRP A 372 -12.85 2.29 -5.01
CA TRP A 372 -13.65 2.09 -3.80
C TRP A 372 -12.85 2.26 -2.52
N HIS A 373 -11.59 1.82 -2.49
CA HIS A 373 -10.67 2.12 -1.40
C HIS A 373 -10.56 3.63 -1.16
N MET A 374 -10.34 4.41 -2.22
CA MET A 374 -10.25 5.87 -2.13
C MET A 374 -11.57 6.54 -1.72
N TYR A 375 -12.68 6.08 -2.29
CA TYR A 375 -14.03 6.51 -1.93
C TYR A 375 -14.27 6.31 -0.43
N ALA A 376 -13.97 5.12 0.09
CA ALA A 376 -14.17 4.79 1.50
C ALA A 376 -13.35 5.68 2.43
N ILE A 377 -12.10 5.96 2.08
CA ILE A 377 -11.25 6.85 2.87
C ILE A 377 -11.82 8.26 2.90
N ILE A 378 -12.24 8.79 1.75
CA ILE A 378 -12.83 10.13 1.67
C ILE A 378 -14.12 10.22 2.49
N GLN A 379 -14.96 9.18 2.43
CA GLN A 379 -16.16 9.13 3.27
C GLN A 379 -15.82 8.99 4.75
N ALA A 380 -14.86 8.15 5.11
CA ALA A 380 -14.42 7.98 6.50
C ALA A 380 -13.90 9.30 7.08
N PHE A 381 -13.07 10.03 6.34
CA PHE A 381 -12.61 11.37 6.75
C PHE A 381 -13.77 12.34 6.87
N GLY A 382 -14.67 12.38 5.89
CA GLY A 382 -15.87 13.22 5.93
C GLY A 382 -16.72 12.96 7.17
N HIS A 383 -16.98 11.69 7.49
CA HIS A 383 -17.72 11.29 8.69
C HIS A 383 -16.95 11.62 9.97
N CYS A 384 -15.64 11.37 10.05
CA CYS A 384 -14.86 11.72 11.24
C CYS A 384 -14.94 13.23 11.56
N PHE A 385 -14.94 14.08 10.54
CA PHE A 385 -15.09 15.52 10.70
C PHE A 385 -16.49 15.93 11.19
N THR A 386 -17.55 15.27 10.71
CA THR A 386 -18.92 15.58 11.15
C THR A 386 -19.23 15.06 12.56
N LEU A 387 -18.54 14.01 13.02
CA LEU A 387 -18.79 13.38 14.31
C LEU A 387 -18.24 14.16 15.52
N ILE A 388 -17.25 15.02 15.34
CA ILE A 388 -16.70 15.82 16.45
C ILE A 388 -17.66 16.98 16.71
N PRO A 389 -18.42 17.06 17.82
CA PRO A 389 -19.55 17.98 17.94
C PRO A 389 -19.20 19.47 17.79
N PHE A 390 -18.06 19.88 18.35
CA PHE A 390 -17.55 21.25 18.26
C PHE A 390 -17.11 21.57 16.82
N ILE A 391 -16.31 20.67 16.24
CA ILE A 391 -15.78 20.82 14.89
C ILE A 391 -16.93 20.72 13.89
N GLY A 392 -17.79 19.71 13.94
CA GLY A 392 -18.98 19.54 13.11
C GLY A 392 -19.88 20.77 13.08
N ARG A 393 -20.19 21.39 14.22
CA ARG A 393 -20.96 22.66 14.24
C ARG A 393 -20.20 23.84 13.65
N PHE A 394 -18.89 23.90 13.86
CA PHE A 394 -18.03 24.93 13.27
C PHE A 394 -17.90 24.75 11.75
N LEU A 395 -17.69 23.52 11.30
CA LEU A 395 -17.59 23.09 9.91
C LEU A 395 -18.88 23.38 9.15
N THR A 396 -20.05 23.02 9.70
CA THR A 396 -21.33 23.23 9.00
C THR A 396 -21.70 24.70 8.88
N ARG A 397 -21.23 25.57 9.79
CA ARG A 397 -21.49 27.01 9.74
C ARG A 397 -20.54 27.78 8.84
N HIS A 398 -19.31 27.30 8.64
CA HIS A 398 -18.30 28.07 7.94
C HIS A 398 -18.31 27.77 6.43
N PRO A 399 -18.39 28.79 5.55
CA PRO A 399 -18.56 28.60 4.10
C PRO A 399 -17.42 27.80 3.46
N VAL A 400 -16.19 27.95 3.97
CA VAL A 400 -15.02 27.19 3.52
C VAL A 400 -15.19 25.68 3.72
N PHE A 401 -15.90 25.24 4.76
CA PHE A 401 -16.08 23.82 5.01
C PHE A 401 -17.25 23.22 4.24
N HIS A 402 -18.29 24.01 3.98
CA HIS A 402 -19.31 23.66 2.99
C HIS A 402 -18.67 23.37 1.62
N PHE A 403 -17.67 24.17 1.21
CA PHE A 403 -16.86 23.89 0.03
C PHE A 403 -16.15 22.52 0.12
N PHE A 404 -15.49 22.20 1.23
CA PHE A 404 -14.77 20.93 1.40
C PHE A 404 -15.67 19.69 1.42
N THR A 405 -16.92 19.80 1.86
CA THR A 405 -17.80 18.63 2.02
C THR A 405 -18.51 18.22 0.73
N GLY A 406 -18.93 19.19 -0.11
CA GLY A 406 -19.66 18.90 -1.34
C GLY A 406 -18.85 19.21 -2.60
N GLU A 407 -18.42 20.45 -2.76
CA GLU A 407 -17.84 20.94 -4.00
C GLU A 407 -16.46 20.34 -4.26
N PHE A 408 -15.65 20.19 -3.21
CA PHE A 408 -14.38 19.46 -3.29
C PHE A 408 -14.60 17.99 -3.68
N LYS A 409 -15.66 17.32 -3.20
CA LYS A 409 -15.98 15.96 -3.64
C LYS A 409 -16.31 15.93 -5.13
N LEU A 410 -17.10 16.88 -5.62
CA LEU A 410 -17.41 16.99 -7.04
C LEU A 410 -16.13 17.14 -7.87
N PHE A 411 -15.28 18.11 -7.54
CA PHE A 411 -14.00 18.31 -8.23
C PHE A 411 -13.07 17.11 -8.11
N PHE A 412 -13.05 16.43 -6.97
CA PHE A 412 -12.27 15.22 -6.77
C PHE A 412 -12.72 14.09 -7.70
N PHE A 413 -14.02 13.84 -7.82
CA PHE A 413 -14.51 12.79 -8.72
C PHE A 413 -14.38 13.19 -10.20
N CYS A 414 -14.61 14.46 -10.54
CA CYS A 414 -14.30 14.98 -11.87
C CYS A 414 -12.80 14.84 -12.19
N TRP A 415 -11.93 15.06 -11.21
CA TRP A 415 -10.48 14.85 -11.33
C TRP A 415 -10.17 13.38 -11.59
N VAL A 416 -10.70 12.46 -10.77
CA VAL A 416 -10.50 11.02 -10.94
C VAL A 416 -10.91 10.59 -12.35
N PHE A 417 -12.14 10.84 -12.78
CA PHE A 417 -12.60 10.35 -14.09
C PHE A 417 -12.04 11.14 -15.27
N GLY A 418 -11.96 12.46 -15.17
CA GLY A 418 -11.45 13.32 -16.23
C GLY A 418 -9.97 13.05 -16.51
N MET A 419 -9.15 13.00 -15.45
CA MET A 419 -7.72 12.73 -15.61
C MET A 419 -7.45 11.28 -15.98
N GLU A 420 -8.24 10.31 -15.52
CA GLU A 420 -8.14 8.91 -15.99
C GLU A 420 -8.27 8.84 -17.51
N ARG A 421 -9.24 9.57 -18.08
CA ARG A 421 -9.47 9.61 -19.53
C ARG A 421 -8.35 10.32 -20.28
N ILE A 422 -7.95 11.51 -19.81
CA ILE A 422 -6.92 12.33 -20.46
C ILE A 422 -5.56 11.61 -20.41
N LEU A 423 -5.12 11.18 -19.22
CA LEU A 423 -3.86 10.47 -19.05
C LEU A 423 -3.94 9.07 -19.65
N GLY A 424 -5.04 8.35 -19.48
CA GLY A 424 -5.22 7.00 -20.03
C GLY A 424 -4.93 6.94 -21.53
N ASN A 425 -5.43 7.92 -22.29
CA ASN A 425 -5.15 8.04 -23.71
C ASN A 425 -3.67 8.34 -24.00
N MET A 426 -3.02 9.19 -23.21
CA MET A 426 -1.59 9.51 -23.33
C MET A 426 -0.67 8.36 -22.87
N THR A 427 -1.16 7.47 -22.01
CA THR A 427 -0.36 6.40 -21.37
C THR A 427 -0.21 5.15 -22.23
N LYS A 428 -0.84 5.09 -23.42
CA LYS A 428 -0.71 3.98 -24.38
C LYS A 428 0.74 3.92 -24.91
N GLY A 429 1.65 3.36 -24.11
CA GLY A 429 3.08 3.22 -24.44
C GLY A 429 4.04 3.76 -23.39
N ASP A 430 3.58 4.57 -22.43
CA ASP A 430 4.46 5.13 -21.39
C ASP A 430 4.09 4.64 -19.97
N ALA A 431 4.85 3.67 -19.48
CA ALA A 431 4.74 3.14 -18.13
C ALA A 431 4.99 4.20 -17.04
N PHE A 432 5.65 5.31 -17.38
CA PHE A 432 5.88 6.42 -16.47
C PHE A 432 4.61 7.24 -16.25
N LEU A 433 3.92 7.66 -17.33
CA LEU A 433 2.63 8.34 -17.23
C LEU A 433 1.57 7.47 -16.56
N ALA A 434 1.64 6.15 -16.73
CA ALA A 434 0.72 5.23 -16.08
C ALA A 434 0.84 5.26 -14.54
N LYS A 435 1.93 5.79 -13.97
CA LYS A 435 2.10 6.01 -12.53
C LYS A 435 1.49 7.34 -12.06
N ALA A 436 1.24 8.27 -12.98
CA ALA A 436 0.61 9.56 -12.71
C ALA A 436 -0.94 9.48 -12.71
N LEU A 437 -1.54 8.30 -12.93
CA LEU A 437 -2.99 8.17 -12.82
C LEU A 437 -3.46 8.56 -11.40
N PRO A 438 -4.53 9.38 -11.26
CA PRO A 438 -5.00 9.92 -9.98
C PRO A 438 -5.13 8.87 -8.88
N LEU A 439 -5.81 7.76 -9.16
CA LEU A 439 -6.04 6.69 -8.19
C LEU A 439 -4.74 5.99 -7.78
N ARG A 440 -3.80 5.80 -8.71
CA ARG A 440 -2.50 5.19 -8.40
C ARG A 440 -1.63 6.11 -7.55
N LEU A 441 -1.64 7.41 -7.85
CA LEU A 441 -0.95 8.43 -7.07
C LEU A 441 -1.51 8.48 -5.65
N MET A 442 -2.83 8.57 -5.52
CA MET A 442 -3.50 8.62 -4.21
C MET A 442 -3.28 7.32 -3.43
N LYS A 443 -3.44 6.16 -4.06
CA LYS A 443 -3.17 4.86 -3.43
C LYS A 443 -1.76 4.82 -2.84
N ARG A 444 -0.75 5.28 -3.58
CA ARG A 444 0.65 5.27 -3.14
C ARG A 444 0.87 6.07 -1.85
N HIS A 445 0.18 7.20 -1.69
CA HIS A 445 0.37 8.08 -0.54
C HIS A 445 -0.55 7.76 0.63
N ILE A 446 -1.78 7.35 0.36
CA ILE A 446 -2.83 7.21 1.37
C ILE A 446 -2.90 5.79 1.93
N THR A 447 -2.70 4.76 1.11
CA THR A 447 -2.73 3.36 1.59
C THR A 447 -1.77 3.14 2.76
N PRO A 448 -0.51 3.62 2.75
CA PRO A 448 0.39 3.43 3.89
C PRO A 448 -0.12 4.08 5.18
N ILE A 449 -0.78 5.23 5.08
CA ILE A 449 -1.36 5.94 6.24
C ILE A 449 -2.51 5.11 6.81
N VAL A 450 -3.42 4.66 5.95
CA VAL A 450 -4.59 3.89 6.36
C VAL A 450 -4.20 2.51 6.89
N MET A 451 -3.22 1.85 6.28
CA MET A 451 -2.64 0.62 6.81
C MET A 451 -1.97 0.85 8.15
N SER A 452 -1.16 1.91 8.31
CA SER A 452 -0.52 2.18 9.61
C SER A 452 -1.54 2.45 10.73
N LEU A 453 -2.66 3.12 10.40
CA LEU A 453 -3.74 3.35 11.35
C LEU A 453 -4.45 2.04 11.71
N HIS A 454 -4.69 1.18 10.72
CA HIS A 454 -5.30 -0.12 10.93
C HIS A 454 -4.40 -1.09 11.69
N ASP A 455 -3.10 -1.12 11.39
CA ASP A 455 -2.10 -1.90 12.10
C ASP A 455 -2.02 -1.44 13.55
N LEU A 456 -1.98 -0.12 13.80
CA LEU A 456 -1.99 0.44 15.16
C LEU A 456 -3.23 0.02 15.96
N ILE A 457 -4.40 -0.01 15.33
CA ILE A 457 -5.64 -0.42 15.98
C ILE A 457 -5.72 -1.95 16.13
N SER A 458 -5.35 -2.71 15.11
CA SER A 458 -5.44 -4.17 15.15
C SER A 458 -4.37 -4.80 16.06
N ASP A 459 -3.18 -4.21 16.16
CA ASP A 459 -2.08 -4.68 17.02
C ASP A 459 -2.27 -4.32 18.49
N ALA A 460 -3.17 -3.38 18.81
CA ALA A 460 -3.52 -3.08 20.19
C ALA A 460 -4.11 -4.30 20.93
N VAL A 461 -4.66 -5.27 20.18
CA VAL A 461 -4.98 -6.61 20.70
C VAL A 461 -4.08 -7.64 20.00
N SER A 462 -2.98 -8.00 20.66
CA SER A 462 -2.01 -8.95 20.09
C SER A 462 -2.70 -10.26 19.66
N LYS A 463 -2.29 -10.80 18.50
CA LYS A 463 -2.83 -12.05 17.94
C LYS A 463 -2.76 -13.20 18.94
N GLU A 464 -1.63 -13.31 19.63
CA GLU A 464 -1.36 -14.38 20.60
C GLU A 464 -2.33 -14.34 21.79
N VAL A 465 -2.62 -13.14 22.31
CA VAL A 465 -3.59 -12.96 23.39
C VAL A 465 -5.00 -13.28 22.89
N TRP A 466 -5.38 -12.82 21.70
CA TRP A 466 -6.68 -13.13 21.11
C TRP A 466 -6.89 -14.63 20.90
N ASP A 467 -5.93 -15.30 20.28
CA ASP A 467 -6.00 -16.73 19.97
C ASP A 467 -6.06 -17.55 21.26
N LYS A 468 -5.25 -17.20 22.26
CA LYS A 468 -5.20 -17.90 23.56
C LYS A 468 -6.45 -17.70 24.40
N TRP A 469 -6.96 -16.47 24.49
CA TRP A 469 -8.05 -16.14 25.41
C TRP A 469 -9.43 -16.32 24.80
N ILE A 470 -9.60 -16.01 23.52
CA ILE A 470 -10.91 -15.96 22.88
C ILE A 470 -11.07 -17.13 21.93
N VAL A 471 -10.20 -17.29 20.93
CA VAL A 471 -10.37 -18.38 19.95
C VAL A 471 -10.29 -19.75 20.61
N SER A 472 -9.32 -20.00 21.48
CA SER A 472 -9.17 -21.29 22.20
C SER A 472 -10.37 -21.60 23.10
N LYS A 473 -10.89 -20.60 23.82
CA LYS A 473 -12.05 -20.79 24.71
C LYS A 473 -13.34 -20.99 23.91
N THR A 474 -13.57 -20.18 22.88
CA THR A 474 -14.69 -20.34 21.94
C THR A 474 -14.62 -21.72 21.29
N LYS A 475 -13.46 -22.18 20.83
CA LYS A 475 -13.27 -23.54 20.27
C LYS A 475 -13.66 -24.64 21.25
N SER A 476 -13.28 -24.51 22.52
CA SER A 476 -13.67 -25.47 23.55
C SER A 476 -15.18 -25.50 23.75
N ILE A 477 -15.80 -24.33 23.88
CA ILE A 477 -17.25 -24.18 24.11
C ILE A 477 -18.04 -24.71 22.91
N LEU A 478 -17.69 -24.31 21.69
CA LEU A 478 -18.34 -24.78 20.46
C LEU A 478 -18.17 -26.29 20.29
N SER A 479 -17.04 -26.87 20.68
CA SER A 479 -16.85 -28.32 20.63
C SER A 479 -17.79 -29.07 21.59
N VAL A 480 -18.09 -28.48 22.75
CA VAL A 480 -19.10 -29.02 23.68
C VAL A 480 -20.50 -28.91 23.05
N PHE A 481 -20.85 -27.79 22.42
CA PHE A 481 -22.14 -27.63 21.73
C PHE A 481 -22.32 -28.63 20.57
N VAL A 482 -21.25 -28.91 19.82
CA VAL A 482 -21.28 -29.96 18.78
C VAL A 482 -21.43 -31.34 19.40
N LEU A 483 -20.74 -31.64 20.52
CA LEU A 483 -20.86 -32.91 21.24
C LEU A 483 -22.29 -33.15 21.76
N VAL A 484 -22.96 -32.10 22.24
CA VAL A 484 -24.37 -32.13 22.67
C VAL A 484 -25.35 -32.13 21.47
N ARG A 485 -24.84 -32.13 20.22
CA ARG A 485 -25.61 -32.01 18.97
C ARG A 485 -26.49 -30.76 18.87
N MET A 486 -26.16 -29.72 19.63
CA MET A 486 -26.83 -28.42 19.52
C MET A 486 -26.32 -27.59 18.33
N LEU A 487 -25.12 -27.88 17.85
CA LEU A 487 -24.48 -27.16 16.75
C LEU A 487 -23.89 -28.17 15.75
N SER A 488 -23.99 -27.90 14.44
CA SER A 488 -23.28 -28.71 13.45
C SER A 488 -21.79 -28.38 13.42
N GLU A 489 -20.97 -29.31 12.95
CA GLU A 489 -19.52 -29.08 12.77
C GLU A 489 -19.23 -27.93 11.82
N GLU A 490 -20.01 -27.81 10.73
CA GLU A 490 -19.90 -26.70 9.77
C GLU A 490 -20.15 -25.34 10.44
N TRP A 491 -21.19 -25.25 11.27
CA TRP A 491 -21.50 -24.02 12.02
C TRP A 491 -20.43 -23.70 13.07
N LYS A 492 -19.81 -24.71 13.67
CA LYS A 492 -18.68 -24.51 14.58
C LYS A 492 -17.48 -23.90 13.84
N ASP A 493 -17.09 -24.48 12.71
CA ASP A 493 -15.95 -23.98 11.93
C ASP A 493 -16.23 -22.59 11.38
N TRP A 494 -17.47 -22.33 10.99
CA TRP A 494 -17.94 -21.01 10.63
C TRP A 494 -17.78 -19.99 11.76
N LEU A 495 -18.31 -20.29 12.95
CA LEU A 495 -18.22 -19.41 14.12
C LEU A 495 -16.78 -19.20 14.57
N LEU A 496 -15.92 -20.22 14.44
CA LEU A 496 -14.50 -20.10 14.73
C LEU A 496 -13.80 -19.15 13.76
N HIS A 497 -14.08 -19.28 12.47
CA HIS A 497 -13.56 -18.37 11.47
C HIS A 497 -14.05 -16.93 11.72
N VAL A 498 -15.32 -16.76 12.10
CA VAL A 498 -15.86 -15.46 12.52
C VAL A 498 -15.12 -14.94 13.76
N ALA A 499 -14.87 -15.77 14.77
CA ALA A 499 -14.15 -15.36 15.98
C ALA A 499 -12.69 -14.91 15.69
N GLU A 500 -12.03 -15.54 14.72
CA GLU A 500 -10.69 -15.13 14.27
C GLU A 500 -10.73 -13.76 13.55
N GLU A 501 -11.71 -13.56 12.67
CA GLU A 501 -11.89 -12.31 11.91
C GLU A 501 -12.39 -11.14 12.78
N VAL A 502 -13.18 -11.43 13.83
CA VAL A 502 -13.73 -10.45 14.77
C VAL A 502 -12.64 -9.78 15.62
N ARG A 503 -11.41 -10.30 15.66
CA ARG A 503 -10.28 -9.64 16.35
C ARG A 503 -10.14 -8.17 15.94
N VAL A 504 -10.29 -7.88 14.65
CA VAL A 504 -10.19 -6.52 14.10
C VAL A 504 -11.37 -5.63 14.53
N LEU A 505 -12.52 -6.24 14.84
CA LEU A 505 -13.73 -5.57 15.30
C LEU A 505 -13.72 -5.28 16.80
N THR A 506 -12.74 -5.77 17.57
CA THR A 506 -12.71 -5.64 19.04
C THR A 506 -12.74 -4.20 19.52
N ILE A 507 -11.79 -3.38 19.07
CA ILE A 507 -11.71 -1.97 19.45
C ILE A 507 -12.93 -1.17 18.97
N PRO A 508 -13.37 -1.32 17.71
CA PRO A 508 -14.64 -0.74 17.29
C PRO A 508 -15.82 -1.21 18.15
N SER A 509 -15.85 -2.47 18.60
CA SER A 509 -16.93 -2.99 19.44
C SER A 509 -16.96 -2.37 20.85
N ILE A 510 -15.81 -1.92 21.38
CA ILE A 510 -15.76 -1.16 22.64
C ILE A 510 -16.56 0.14 22.50
N THR A 511 -16.63 0.73 21.29
CA THR A 511 -17.43 1.94 21.06
C THR A 511 -18.94 1.72 21.18
N LEU A 512 -19.43 0.47 21.15
CA LEU A 512 -20.83 0.15 21.44
C LEU A 512 -21.19 0.41 22.90
N LEU A 513 -20.21 0.37 23.82
CA LEU A 513 -20.44 0.67 25.23
C LEU A 513 -20.38 2.17 25.52
N MET A 514 -20.03 2.98 24.52
CA MET A 514 -19.83 4.41 24.64
C MET A 514 -21.07 5.19 24.15
N PRO A 515 -21.18 6.49 24.48
CA PRO A 515 -22.26 7.34 23.96
C PRO A 515 -22.33 7.33 22.43
N GLY A 516 -23.52 7.57 21.88
CA GLY A 516 -23.81 7.38 20.45
C GLY A 516 -22.82 8.06 19.50
N PHE A 517 -22.29 9.25 19.81
CA PHE A 517 -21.29 9.91 18.95
C PHE A 517 -19.97 9.12 18.85
N ILE A 518 -19.55 8.41 19.91
CA ILE A 518 -18.38 7.53 19.90
C ILE A 518 -18.70 6.23 19.16
N THR A 519 -19.90 5.67 19.36
CA THR A 519 -20.36 4.50 18.60
C THR A 519 -20.32 4.75 17.09
N GLN A 520 -20.64 5.97 16.64
CA GLN A 520 -20.56 6.35 15.24
C GLN A 520 -19.13 6.35 14.68
N PHE A 521 -18.09 6.59 15.50
CA PHE A 521 -16.71 6.37 15.07
C PHE A 521 -16.43 4.88 14.83
N GLY A 522 -16.92 4.01 15.70
CA GLY A 522 -16.87 2.56 15.49
C GLY A 522 -17.59 2.15 14.21
N VAL A 523 -18.80 2.67 13.98
CA VAL A 523 -19.56 2.43 12.74
C VAL A 523 -18.75 2.86 11.52
N THR A 524 -18.23 4.10 11.51
CA THR A 524 -17.42 4.64 10.41
C THR A 524 -16.18 3.78 10.15
N TYR A 525 -15.52 3.32 11.21
CA TYR A 525 -14.34 2.47 11.11
C TYR A 525 -14.67 1.11 10.48
N VAL A 526 -15.72 0.44 10.96
CA VAL A 526 -16.15 -0.86 10.43
C VAL A 526 -16.69 -0.75 9.01
N GLN A 527 -17.44 0.32 8.72
CA GLN A 527 -18.06 0.55 7.42
C GLN A 527 -17.04 0.87 6.32
N TYR A 528 -16.00 1.67 6.63
CA TYR A 528 -15.10 2.21 5.61
C TYR A 528 -13.63 1.76 5.75
N ILE A 529 -13.05 1.79 6.95
CA ILE A 529 -11.61 1.59 7.13
C ILE A 529 -11.21 0.12 7.01
N ILE A 530 -11.94 -0.80 7.68
CA ILE A 530 -11.60 -2.23 7.62
C ILE A 530 -11.77 -2.79 6.19
N PRO A 531 -12.87 -2.53 5.45
CA PRO A 531 -12.99 -3.01 4.09
C PRO A 531 -11.98 -2.36 3.13
N ALA A 532 -11.61 -1.09 3.36
CA ALA A 532 -10.58 -0.42 2.57
C ALA A 532 -9.21 -1.08 2.74
N THR A 533 -8.81 -1.41 3.97
CA THR A 533 -7.54 -2.11 4.25
C THR A 533 -7.56 -3.52 3.69
N LYS A 534 -8.62 -4.29 3.94
CA LYS A 534 -8.79 -5.63 3.36
C LYS A 534 -8.78 -5.62 1.82
N SER A 535 -9.38 -4.60 1.20
CA SER A 535 -9.33 -4.38 -0.26
C SER A 535 -7.90 -4.12 -0.75
N ALA A 536 -7.11 -3.36 -0.01
CA ALA A 536 -5.73 -3.06 -0.37
C ALA A 536 -4.79 -4.26 -0.17
N ASP A 537 -5.07 -5.13 0.80
CA ASP A 537 -4.31 -6.36 1.09
C ASP A 537 -4.70 -7.57 0.23
N ALA A 538 -5.81 -7.50 -0.51
CA ALA A 538 -6.27 -8.59 -1.36
C ALA A 538 -5.26 -8.93 -2.47
N LYS A 539 -4.55 -10.07 -2.33
CA LYS A 539 -3.54 -10.53 -3.31
C LYS A 539 -4.16 -11.37 -4.43
N GLY A 540 -5.10 -12.26 -4.10
CA GLY A 540 -5.72 -13.19 -5.05
C GLY A 540 -6.91 -12.60 -5.80
N ASN A 541 -7.12 -13.05 -7.04
CA ASN A 541 -8.25 -12.60 -7.86
C ASN A 541 -9.61 -12.90 -7.20
N GLY A 542 -9.75 -14.07 -6.58
CA GLY A 542 -10.97 -14.42 -5.84
C GLY A 542 -11.25 -13.48 -4.66
N GLN A 543 -10.22 -13.10 -3.90
CA GLN A 543 -10.37 -12.15 -2.79
C GLN A 543 -10.75 -10.75 -3.30
N LYS A 544 -10.08 -10.27 -4.37
CA LYS A 544 -10.40 -8.98 -4.98
C LYS A 544 -11.84 -8.93 -5.48
N LEU A 545 -12.34 -10.02 -6.08
CA LEU A 545 -13.71 -10.12 -6.54
C LEU A 545 -14.71 -10.05 -5.36
N ILE A 546 -14.42 -10.75 -4.26
CA ILE A 546 -15.25 -10.69 -3.04
C ILE A 546 -15.30 -9.26 -2.49
N TYR A 547 -14.18 -8.52 -2.45
CA TYR A 547 -14.22 -7.13 -1.98
C TYR A 547 -14.90 -6.18 -2.97
N LEU A 548 -14.86 -6.43 -4.28
CA LEU A 548 -15.73 -5.70 -5.22
C LEU A 548 -17.22 -5.96 -4.94
N GLN A 549 -17.60 -7.22 -4.65
CA GLN A 549 -18.96 -7.57 -4.24
C GLN A 549 -19.36 -6.87 -2.94
N TYR A 550 -18.44 -6.75 -1.98
CA TYR A 550 -18.64 -5.98 -0.76
C TYR A 550 -19.01 -4.53 -1.08
N TRP A 551 -18.29 -3.86 -1.98
CA TRP A 551 -18.58 -2.44 -2.30
C TRP A 551 -19.93 -2.24 -2.98
N ILE A 552 -20.34 -3.18 -3.84
CA ILE A 552 -21.68 -3.18 -4.42
C ILE A 552 -22.75 -3.31 -3.32
N LEU A 553 -22.55 -4.27 -2.41
CA LEU A 553 -23.44 -4.51 -1.29
C LEU A 553 -23.46 -3.33 -0.32
N HIS A 554 -22.31 -2.70 -0.08
CA HIS A 554 -22.17 -1.51 0.74
C HIS A 554 -22.99 -0.35 0.18
N CYS A 555 -22.98 -0.11 -1.14
CA CYS A 555 -23.81 0.93 -1.75
C CYS A 555 -25.30 0.63 -1.61
N ALA A 556 -25.72 -0.61 -1.87
CA ALA A 556 -27.12 -1.03 -1.73
C ALA A 556 -27.60 -0.87 -0.28
N VAL A 557 -26.84 -1.38 0.69
CA VAL A 557 -27.17 -1.30 2.11
C VAL A 557 -27.08 0.14 2.64
N SER A 558 -26.09 0.93 2.23
CA SER A 558 -26.01 2.35 2.61
C SER A 558 -27.19 3.15 2.08
N GLY A 559 -27.64 2.88 0.85
CA GLY A 559 -28.84 3.49 0.27
C GLY A 559 -30.09 3.12 1.07
N LEU A 560 -30.23 1.85 1.44
CA LEU A 560 -31.33 1.38 2.28
C LEU A 560 -31.30 2.01 3.67
N VAL A 561 -30.14 2.03 4.34
CA VAL A 561 -29.97 2.67 5.65
C VAL A 561 -30.29 4.16 5.58
N SER A 562 -29.86 4.85 4.51
CA SER A 562 -30.18 6.27 4.30
C SER A 562 -31.67 6.51 4.06
N TYR A 563 -32.34 5.61 3.35
CA TYR A 563 -33.79 5.66 3.13
C TYR A 563 -34.56 5.50 4.45
N PHE A 564 -34.09 4.61 5.33
CA PHE A 564 -34.69 4.37 6.64
C PHE A 564 -34.15 5.30 7.74
N ASP A 565 -33.34 6.31 7.44
CA ASP A 565 -32.71 7.16 8.46
C ASP A 565 -33.75 7.83 9.37
N SER A 566 -34.84 8.35 8.80
CA SER A 566 -35.96 8.92 9.55
C SER A 566 -36.62 7.94 10.51
N VAL A 567 -36.66 6.65 10.17
CA VAL A 567 -37.24 5.59 11.03
C VAL A 567 -36.21 5.12 12.06
N LEU A 568 -34.96 4.94 11.64
CA LEU A 568 -33.85 4.52 12.50
C LEU A 568 -33.56 5.55 13.58
N TRP A 569 -33.77 6.84 13.31
CA TRP A 569 -33.60 7.89 14.31
C TRP A 569 -34.55 7.75 15.51
N TRP A 570 -35.72 7.13 15.33
CA TRP A 570 -36.68 6.87 16.42
C TRP A 570 -36.30 5.66 17.29
N ILE A 571 -35.50 4.73 16.77
CA ILE A 571 -35.17 3.49 17.46
C ILE A 571 -33.98 3.75 18.38
N PRO A 572 -34.13 3.60 19.72
CA PRO A 572 -32.98 3.66 20.61
C PRO A 572 -32.00 2.55 20.23
N PHE A 573 -30.70 2.83 20.25
CA PHE A 573 -29.64 1.92 19.79
C PHE A 573 -29.61 1.64 18.28
N SER A 574 -30.22 2.49 17.44
CA SER A 574 -30.07 2.35 15.99
C SER A 574 -28.62 2.39 15.51
N SER A 575 -27.76 3.20 16.13
CA SER A 575 -26.31 3.18 15.88
C SER A 575 -25.68 1.81 16.13
N HIS A 576 -26.13 1.08 17.14
CA HIS A 576 -25.64 -0.25 17.49
C HIS A 576 -26.14 -1.28 16.47
N LEU A 577 -27.39 -1.19 16.05
CA LEU A 577 -27.92 -2.03 14.97
C LEU A 577 -27.16 -1.81 13.66
N ILE A 578 -26.87 -0.55 13.30
CA ILE A 578 -26.06 -0.19 12.13
C ILE A 578 -24.64 -0.76 12.27
N PHE A 579 -24.03 -0.67 13.45
CA PHE A 579 -22.72 -1.27 13.71
C PHE A 579 -22.72 -2.79 13.52
N ILE A 580 -23.70 -3.49 14.09
CA ILE A 580 -23.84 -4.94 13.97
C ILE A 580 -24.06 -5.33 12.50
N LEU A 581 -24.90 -4.57 11.79
CA LEU A 581 -25.14 -4.75 10.36
C LEU A 581 -23.84 -4.67 9.55
N TRP A 582 -23.04 -3.62 9.74
CA TRP A 582 -21.75 -3.47 9.04
C TRP A 582 -20.71 -4.52 9.47
N SER A 583 -20.71 -4.92 10.74
CA SER A 583 -19.87 -5.99 11.26
C SER A 583 -20.21 -7.35 10.66
N TYR A 584 -21.49 -7.61 10.38
CA TYR A 584 -21.91 -8.81 9.66
C TYR A 584 -21.52 -8.73 8.17
N LEU A 585 -21.74 -7.57 7.54
CA LEU A 585 -21.51 -7.36 6.11
C LEU A 585 -20.03 -7.47 5.71
N ILE A 586 -19.10 -7.26 6.63
CA ILE A 586 -17.66 -7.39 6.36
C ILE A 586 -17.16 -8.84 6.26
N LEU A 587 -17.96 -9.81 6.70
CA LEU A 587 -17.59 -11.22 6.67
C LEU A 587 -17.65 -11.74 5.22
N PRO A 588 -16.57 -12.36 4.68
CA PRO A 588 -16.53 -12.85 3.29
C PRO A 588 -17.70 -13.77 2.92
N GLN A 589 -18.16 -14.58 3.87
CA GLN A 589 -19.28 -15.48 3.65
C GLN A 589 -20.62 -14.75 3.57
N ALA A 590 -20.83 -13.74 4.41
CA ALA A 590 -22.00 -12.88 4.36
C ALA A 590 -22.03 -12.12 3.03
N ILE A 591 -20.88 -11.61 2.57
CA ILE A 591 -20.75 -10.95 1.26
C ILE A 591 -21.21 -11.88 0.13
N LYS A 592 -20.67 -13.11 0.07
CA LYS A 592 -21.05 -14.09 -0.97
C LYS A 592 -22.54 -14.42 -0.95
N LYS A 593 -23.11 -14.65 0.25
CA LYS A 593 -24.53 -15.01 0.42
C LYS A 593 -25.45 -13.85 0.05
N LEU A 594 -25.18 -12.64 0.56
CA LEU A 594 -26.00 -11.45 0.30
C LEU A 594 -25.88 -11.00 -1.16
N TYR A 595 -24.68 -11.00 -1.72
CA TYR A 595 -24.48 -10.70 -3.15
C TYR A 595 -25.21 -11.71 -4.03
N GLY A 596 -25.16 -13.00 -3.72
CA GLY A 596 -25.90 -14.04 -4.43
C GLY A 596 -27.42 -13.82 -4.37
N ILE A 597 -27.96 -13.34 -3.25
CA ILE A 597 -29.38 -12.96 -3.16
C ILE A 597 -29.68 -11.79 -4.09
N ILE A 598 -28.89 -10.70 -4.03
CA ILE A 598 -29.09 -9.53 -4.90
C ILE A 598 -29.01 -9.92 -6.38
N GLU A 599 -28.05 -10.76 -6.74
CA GLU A 599 -27.88 -11.28 -8.10
C GLU A 599 -29.09 -12.10 -8.56
N MET A 600 -29.59 -13.01 -7.73
CA MET A 600 -30.80 -13.79 -8.03
C MET A 600 -32.04 -12.92 -8.22
N GLU A 601 -32.21 -11.89 -7.39
CA GLU A 601 -33.30 -10.92 -7.51
C GLU A 601 -33.17 -10.14 -8.82
N LEU A 602 -31.98 -9.63 -9.15
CA LEU A 602 -31.72 -8.90 -10.39
C LEU A 602 -31.92 -9.77 -11.64
N MET A 603 -31.63 -11.08 -11.56
CA MET A 603 -31.95 -12.04 -12.63
C MET A 603 -33.46 -12.25 -12.76
N ALA A 604 -34.18 -12.37 -11.65
CA ALA A 604 -35.62 -12.58 -11.66
C ALA A 604 -36.41 -11.35 -12.14
N PHE A 605 -35.92 -10.14 -11.84
CA PHE A 605 -36.44 -8.90 -12.41
C PHE A 605 -36.05 -8.69 -13.89
N GLY A 606 -35.29 -9.60 -14.49
CA GLY A 606 -34.85 -9.49 -15.89
C GLY A 606 -33.81 -8.41 -16.15
N LEU A 607 -33.22 -7.82 -15.09
CA LEU A 607 -32.16 -6.82 -15.20
C LEU A 607 -30.80 -7.46 -15.52
N LEU A 608 -30.60 -8.70 -15.08
CA LEU A 608 -29.46 -9.52 -15.46
C LEU A 608 -29.87 -10.60 -16.45
N ARG A 609 -29.02 -10.83 -17.46
CA ARG A 609 -29.20 -11.92 -18.42
C ARG A 609 -29.09 -13.25 -17.68
N LYS A 610 -30.10 -14.12 -17.83
CA LYS A 610 -30.01 -15.51 -17.34
C LYS A 610 -28.80 -16.16 -17.99
N ARG A 611 -27.90 -16.72 -17.17
CA ARG A 611 -26.75 -17.49 -17.62
C ARG A 611 -27.26 -18.72 -18.37
N ASN A 612 -27.36 -18.63 -19.70
CA ASN A 612 -27.76 -19.77 -20.52
C ASN A 612 -26.67 -20.82 -20.41
N ASN A 613 -26.95 -21.90 -19.67
CA ASN A 613 -26.05 -23.03 -19.49
C ASN A 613 -26.04 -23.92 -20.77
N SER A 614 -25.92 -23.29 -21.95
CA SER A 614 -26.15 -23.87 -23.27
C SER A 614 -24.96 -24.67 -23.80
N ASN A 615 -23.95 -24.96 -22.98
CA ASN A 615 -22.75 -25.68 -23.43
C ASN A 615 -22.91 -27.20 -23.53
N ASN A 616 -24.14 -27.73 -23.44
CA ASN A 616 -24.43 -29.13 -23.79
C ASN A 616 -24.81 -29.30 -25.28
N GLY A 617 -24.22 -28.47 -26.15
CA GLY A 617 -24.35 -28.55 -27.61
C GLY A 617 -23.49 -29.64 -28.23
N ASN A 618 -23.39 -30.82 -27.61
CA ASN A 618 -22.87 -31.98 -28.32
C ASN A 618 -24.06 -32.65 -29.01
N GLY A 619 -24.17 -32.38 -30.31
CA GLY A 619 -25.23 -32.90 -31.15
C GLY A 619 -25.28 -34.43 -31.09
N SER A 620 -26.38 -34.95 -30.56
CA SER A 620 -26.96 -36.16 -31.09
C SER A 620 -28.43 -35.87 -31.34
N ASN A 621 -28.82 -35.96 -32.61
CA ASN A 621 -30.18 -35.84 -33.11
C ASN A 621 -31.13 -36.72 -32.27
N GLY A 622 -31.73 -36.14 -31.24
CA GLY A 622 -32.65 -36.79 -30.32
C GLY A 622 -33.91 -35.95 -30.26
N SER A 623 -34.86 -36.31 -31.10
CA SER A 623 -36.20 -35.73 -31.19
C SER A 623 -36.90 -35.66 -29.83
N GLY A 624 -37.40 -34.48 -29.45
CA GLY A 624 -38.74 -34.37 -28.87
C GLY A 624 -38.92 -34.45 -27.36
N SER A 625 -37.98 -34.04 -26.51
CA SER A 625 -38.32 -33.72 -25.12
C SER A 625 -38.39 -32.20 -24.92
N ASN A 626 -39.60 -31.68 -24.72
CA ASN A 626 -39.89 -30.31 -24.26
C ASN A 626 -39.42 -30.11 -22.81
N ASP A 627 -38.18 -30.50 -22.50
CA ASP A 627 -37.60 -30.35 -21.18
C ASP A 627 -37.20 -28.89 -21.02
N THR A 628 -38.24 -28.10 -20.73
CA THR A 628 -38.21 -26.67 -20.57
C THR A 628 -37.42 -26.46 -19.29
N GLN A 629 -36.11 -26.18 -19.41
CA GLN A 629 -35.30 -25.88 -18.24
C GLN A 629 -36.06 -24.90 -17.35
N PRO A 630 -36.18 -25.18 -16.03
CA PRO A 630 -36.99 -24.39 -15.14
C PRO A 630 -36.54 -22.94 -15.28
N VAL A 631 -37.42 -22.14 -15.89
CA VAL A 631 -37.39 -20.69 -15.74
C VAL A 631 -37.51 -20.52 -14.23
N VAL A 632 -36.44 -20.02 -13.58
CA VAL A 632 -36.49 -19.70 -12.15
C VAL A 632 -37.75 -18.87 -11.99
N ALA A 633 -38.75 -19.44 -11.35
CA ALA A 633 -40.05 -18.81 -11.32
C ALA A 633 -39.86 -17.53 -10.52
N ILE A 634 -40.48 -16.43 -10.96
CA ILE A 634 -40.47 -15.17 -10.19
C ILE A 634 -40.95 -15.43 -8.74
N GLN A 635 -41.77 -16.46 -8.55
CA GLN A 635 -42.27 -16.96 -7.26
C GLN A 635 -41.17 -17.51 -6.32
N ASP A 636 -40.02 -17.94 -6.85
CA ASP A 636 -38.91 -18.46 -6.05
C ASP A 636 -38.01 -17.36 -5.48
N THR A 637 -38.23 -16.09 -5.87
CA THR A 637 -37.46 -14.97 -5.34
C THR A 637 -37.81 -14.71 -3.88
N LYS A 638 -36.81 -14.31 -3.09
CA LYS A 638 -37.00 -14.01 -1.67
C LYS A 638 -37.83 -12.76 -1.48
N THR A 639 -37.73 -11.80 -2.40
CA THR A 639 -38.58 -10.60 -2.37
C THR A 639 -40.05 -10.98 -2.53
N VAL A 640 -40.38 -11.83 -3.51
CA VAL A 640 -41.76 -12.30 -3.71
C VAL A 640 -42.22 -13.16 -2.54
N GLN A 641 -41.39 -14.05 -1.99
CA GLN A 641 -41.73 -14.81 -0.78
C GLN A 641 -41.96 -13.92 0.44
N PHE A 642 -41.16 -12.86 0.61
CA PHE A 642 -41.31 -11.90 1.71
C PHE A 642 -42.58 -11.08 1.56
N ILE A 643 -42.84 -10.55 0.35
CA ILE A 643 -44.08 -9.83 0.05
C ILE A 643 -45.28 -10.75 0.25
N ASN A 644 -45.24 -11.98 -0.27
CA ASN A 644 -46.30 -12.97 -0.07
C ASN A 644 -46.51 -13.29 1.41
N SER A 645 -45.44 -13.39 2.20
CA SER A 645 -45.55 -13.60 3.65
C SER A 645 -46.12 -12.38 4.41
N ILE A 646 -45.93 -11.16 3.92
CA ILE A 646 -46.56 -9.96 4.48
C ILE A 646 -48.02 -9.91 4.06
N VAL A 647 -48.29 -10.10 2.76
CA VAL A 647 -49.63 -10.07 2.19
C VAL A 647 -50.49 -11.16 2.80
N SER A 648 -49.96 -12.36 3.04
CA SER A 648 -50.67 -13.46 3.70
C SER A 648 -50.95 -13.19 5.18
N ARG A 649 -50.25 -12.26 5.81
CA ARG A 649 -50.50 -11.82 7.19
C ARG A 649 -51.45 -10.64 7.27
N LEU A 650 -51.78 -9.98 6.15
CA LEU A 650 -52.77 -8.91 6.16
C LEU A 650 -54.18 -9.49 6.33
N PRO A 651 -55.05 -8.91 7.16
CA PRO A 651 -56.40 -9.42 7.42
C PRO A 651 -57.25 -9.60 6.16
N SER A 652 -56.99 -8.82 5.11
CA SER A 652 -57.65 -8.90 3.81
C SER A 652 -57.36 -10.20 3.05
N ALA A 653 -56.23 -10.87 3.33
CA ALA A 653 -55.94 -12.19 2.76
C ALA A 653 -56.66 -13.31 3.51
N ALA A 654 -57.00 -13.10 4.79
CA ALA A 654 -57.72 -14.09 5.60
C ALA A 654 -59.20 -14.21 5.22
N SER A 655 -59.83 -13.18 4.64
CA SER A 655 -61.26 -13.22 4.28
C SER A 655 -61.58 -14.02 3.01
N ASN A 656 -60.60 -14.26 2.14
CA ASN A 656 -60.84 -14.91 0.86
C ASN A 656 -60.69 -16.44 0.89
N ASN A 657 -60.15 -17.01 1.97
CA ASN A 657 -59.99 -18.47 2.10
C ASN A 657 -61.18 -19.16 2.81
N VAL A 658 -62.24 -18.42 3.17
CA VAL A 658 -63.38 -18.98 3.93
C VAL A 658 -64.58 -19.32 3.03
N VAL A 659 -64.54 -19.03 1.73
CA VAL A 659 -65.75 -19.14 0.87
C VAL A 659 -65.75 -20.35 -0.09
N ASP A 660 -64.62 -21.04 -0.31
CA ASP A 660 -64.56 -22.10 -1.35
C ASP A 660 -64.41 -23.55 -0.83
N ASP A 661 -64.37 -23.80 0.49
CA ASP A 661 -64.23 -25.17 1.02
C ASP A 661 -65.56 -25.93 1.24
N ASP A 662 -66.72 -25.28 1.07
CA ASP A 662 -68.03 -25.89 1.36
C ASP A 662 -68.69 -26.60 0.16
N ASN A 663 -68.05 -26.63 -1.02
CA ASN A 663 -68.72 -27.09 -2.25
C ASN A 663 -68.15 -28.36 -2.92
N ASN A 664 -67.21 -29.07 -2.31
CA ASN A 664 -66.63 -30.29 -2.89
C ASN A 664 -66.96 -31.62 -2.19
N ASN A 665 -67.83 -31.65 -1.18
CA ASN A 665 -68.25 -32.89 -0.51
C ASN A 665 -69.64 -33.42 -0.92
N LYS A 666 -70.13 -33.09 -2.12
CA LYS A 666 -71.43 -33.61 -2.55
C LYS A 666 -71.52 -33.87 -4.05
N LEU A 667 -70.79 -34.87 -4.56
CA LEU A 667 -71.34 -35.70 -5.64
C LEU A 667 -70.58 -37.01 -5.84
N MET A 668 -71.37 -38.08 -6.01
CA MET A 668 -71.04 -39.43 -6.49
C MET A 668 -70.63 -40.46 -5.43
N ASP A 669 -71.61 -40.75 -4.58
CA ASP A 669 -71.97 -42.11 -4.21
C ASP A 669 -72.69 -42.76 -5.42
N ASN A 670 -72.06 -43.73 -6.10
CA ASN A 670 -72.68 -44.81 -6.88
C ASN A 670 -71.61 -45.62 -7.64
N SER A 671 -71.20 -46.77 -7.09
CA SER A 671 -71.20 -48.04 -7.84
C SER A 671 -70.82 -49.17 -6.89
N SER A 672 -71.84 -49.98 -6.61
CA SER A 672 -71.79 -51.35 -6.13
C SER A 672 -70.56 -52.15 -6.54
N GLY A 673 -70.12 -53.03 -5.64
CA GLY A 673 -69.66 -54.34 -6.07
C GLY A 673 -68.53 -54.92 -5.24
N GLU A 674 -68.92 -55.92 -4.44
CA GLU A 674 -68.20 -57.18 -4.28
C GLU A 674 -67.23 -57.30 -3.09
N LYS A 675 -67.63 -58.24 -2.24
CA LYS A 675 -66.91 -58.83 -1.12
C LYS A 675 -65.64 -59.51 -1.63
N ASP A 676 -64.64 -59.63 -0.78
CA ASP A 676 -64.25 -60.94 -0.30
C ASP A 676 -63.43 -60.83 0.98
N ASP A 677 -63.66 -61.84 1.81
CA ASP A 677 -63.13 -62.11 3.12
C ASP A 677 -61.61 -62.33 3.10
N ASP A 678 -60.96 -62.08 4.23
CA ASP A 678 -60.11 -63.06 4.93
C ASP A 678 -59.28 -62.34 6.02
N ASP A 679 -59.68 -62.60 7.27
CA ASP A 679 -58.83 -63.19 8.33
C ASP A 679 -57.35 -62.75 8.40
N ASP A 680 -56.97 -62.06 9.49
CA ASP A 680 -56.39 -62.74 10.65
C ASP A 680 -55.73 -61.75 11.65
N ASP A 681 -56.18 -61.92 12.89
CA ASP A 681 -55.40 -62.04 14.13
C ASP A 681 -54.51 -60.91 14.68
N ASP A 682 -55.00 -60.47 15.85
CA ASP A 682 -54.33 -60.56 17.15
C ASP A 682 -53.50 -59.39 17.74
N THR A 683 -54.13 -58.82 18.78
CA THR A 683 -53.63 -58.61 20.16
C THR A 683 -52.54 -57.55 20.42
N ASP A 684 -52.91 -56.49 21.15
CA ASP A 684 -52.93 -56.46 22.63
C ASP A 684 -52.44 -55.13 23.24
N ILE A 685 -53.36 -54.53 24.01
CA ILE A 685 -53.24 -54.00 25.38
C ILE A 685 -52.17 -52.96 25.71
N GLY A 686 -52.65 -51.81 26.21
CA GLY A 686 -51.85 -50.90 27.04
C GLY A 686 -52.58 -49.65 27.54
N ALA A 687 -53.44 -49.83 28.54
CA ALA A 687 -54.10 -48.85 29.44
C ALA A 687 -53.50 -47.42 29.52
N ALA A 688 -54.27 -46.35 29.30
CA ALA A 688 -55.23 -45.70 30.22
C ALA A 688 -54.61 -45.01 31.45
N ALA A 689 -54.67 -43.66 31.46
CA ALA A 689 -54.85 -42.87 32.67
C ALA A 689 -55.47 -41.50 32.32
N THR A 690 -56.72 -41.37 32.71
CA THR A 690 -57.61 -40.21 32.65
C THR A 690 -57.31 -39.24 33.78
N THR A 691 -57.36 -37.93 33.53
CA THR A 691 -57.91 -36.96 34.51
C THR A 691 -58.37 -35.68 33.80
N THR A 692 -59.69 -35.48 33.85
CA THR A 692 -60.50 -34.30 33.60
C THR A 692 -60.27 -33.22 34.67
N THR A 693 -60.30 -31.92 34.33
CA THR A 693 -61.30 -30.92 34.82
C THR A 693 -61.11 -29.55 34.13
N GLU A 694 -62.21 -29.01 33.60
CA GLU A 694 -62.79 -27.63 33.70
C GLU A 694 -61.86 -26.48 34.20
N GLU A 695 -61.96 -25.19 33.83
CA GLU A 695 -63.08 -24.35 33.36
C GLU A 695 -62.53 -22.96 32.93
N SER A 696 -63.14 -22.39 31.87
CA SER A 696 -63.50 -20.98 31.61
C SER A 696 -62.51 -19.76 31.61
N PRO A 697 -62.82 -18.74 30.79
CA PRO A 697 -61.93 -17.62 30.45
C PRO A 697 -62.13 -16.36 31.33
N VAL A 698 -61.03 -15.61 31.54
CA VAL A 698 -61.01 -14.36 32.32
C VAL A 698 -61.40 -13.16 31.46
N ILE A 699 -62.48 -12.49 31.88
CA ILE A 699 -62.97 -11.18 31.43
C ILE A 699 -62.33 -10.10 32.31
N ILE A 700 -61.79 -9.02 31.72
CA ILE A 700 -61.27 -7.84 32.43
C ILE A 700 -62.34 -6.73 32.41
N PRO A 701 -62.60 -6.03 33.54
CA PRO A 701 -63.78 -5.21 33.68
C PRO A 701 -63.61 -3.76 33.20
N VAL A 702 -64.74 -3.24 32.73
CA VAL A 702 -65.07 -1.83 32.54
C VAL A 702 -65.33 -1.19 33.91
N GLU A 703 -64.66 -0.09 34.22
CA GLU A 703 -65.04 0.79 35.32
C GLU A 703 -65.35 2.20 34.79
N LYS A 704 -66.57 2.64 35.11
CA LYS A 704 -67.16 3.93 34.79
C LYS A 704 -67.43 4.61 36.14
N LYS A 705 -66.94 5.82 36.37
CA LYS A 705 -67.60 6.75 37.31
C LYS A 705 -67.37 8.22 36.96
N GLU A 706 -68.39 8.98 37.32
CA GLU A 706 -68.88 10.25 36.81
C GLU A 706 -68.26 11.53 37.41
N ASN A 707 -68.39 12.60 36.62
CA ASN A 707 -68.78 13.99 36.95
C ASN A 707 -67.95 14.84 37.93
N ASN A 708 -67.41 15.99 37.47
CA ASN A 708 -68.11 17.29 37.56
C ASN A 708 -67.35 18.50 36.99
N HIS A 709 -68.15 19.34 36.31
CA HIS A 709 -68.17 20.80 36.10
C HIS A 709 -66.94 21.74 36.19
N SER A 710 -66.93 22.66 35.19
CA SER A 710 -66.63 24.12 35.18
C SER A 710 -65.63 24.41 34.05
N GLY A 711 -65.90 25.16 32.97
CA GLY A 711 -66.53 26.47 32.88
C GLY A 711 -65.44 27.49 32.47
N SER A 712 -65.78 28.43 31.55
CA SER A 712 -64.97 29.61 31.13
C SER A 712 -63.93 29.33 30.01
N SER A 713 -64.12 29.70 28.74
CA SER A 713 -64.28 31.01 28.09
C SER A 713 -63.05 31.34 27.22
N LEU A 714 -63.30 31.47 25.90
CA LEU A 714 -62.71 32.41 24.94
C LEU A 714 -61.96 33.63 25.56
N PRO A 715 -60.94 34.20 24.87
CA PRO A 715 -61.25 35.02 23.70
C PRO A 715 -60.24 35.03 22.54
N ALA A 716 -60.79 35.48 21.41
CA ALA A 716 -60.15 36.00 20.22
C ALA A 716 -59.72 37.48 20.40
N THR A 717 -59.19 38.05 19.31
CA THR A 717 -58.75 39.45 19.06
C THR A 717 -57.31 39.76 19.50
N GLY A 718 -56.50 40.50 18.76
CA GLY A 718 -56.67 41.26 17.53
C GLY A 718 -55.47 42.19 17.35
N SER A 719 -55.12 42.46 16.09
CA SER A 719 -54.41 43.63 15.51
C SER A 719 -53.66 44.63 16.42
N GLY A 720 -52.44 44.99 15.99
CA GLY A 720 -51.80 46.25 16.38
C GLY A 720 -50.47 46.53 15.67
N GLU A 721 -50.52 47.33 14.61
CA GLU A 721 -49.40 48.10 14.05
C GLU A 721 -48.70 48.96 15.12
N ASN A 722 -47.36 49.09 15.06
CA ASN A 722 -46.70 50.36 14.70
C ASN A 722 -45.18 50.32 14.85
N VAL A 723 -44.52 50.69 13.75
CA VAL A 723 -43.48 51.72 13.60
C VAL A 723 -42.82 52.24 14.88
N SER A 724 -41.49 52.08 14.99
CA SER A 724 -40.56 53.21 15.21
C SER A 724 -39.09 52.77 15.08
N LYS A 725 -38.37 53.57 14.28
CA LYS A 725 -36.91 53.65 14.13
C LYS A 725 -36.42 54.83 15.02
N PRO A 726 -35.15 55.25 14.90
CA PRO A 726 -33.96 54.87 15.65
C PRO A 726 -33.62 55.86 16.79
N ASP A 727 -32.67 55.51 17.66
CA ASP A 727 -31.84 56.53 18.32
C ASP A 727 -30.38 56.09 18.37
N ALA A 728 -29.55 56.94 17.78
CA ALA A 728 -28.13 57.04 18.00
C ALA A 728 -27.89 57.93 19.22
N LEU A 729 -26.89 57.65 20.05
CA LEU A 729 -25.83 58.63 20.36
C LEU A 729 -24.76 58.05 21.30
N SER A 730 -23.57 58.61 21.11
CA SER A 730 -22.53 58.86 22.12
C SER A 730 -21.40 57.83 22.33
N SER A 731 -20.44 57.92 21.40
CA SER A 731 -19.10 58.51 21.64
C SER A 731 -17.92 57.67 22.16
N PRO A 732 -16.67 58.10 21.84
CA PRO A 732 -15.47 57.26 21.77
C PRO A 732 -14.40 57.59 22.83
N LEU A 733 -13.49 56.65 23.10
CA LEU A 733 -12.14 56.92 23.62
C LEU A 733 -11.15 56.13 22.74
N SER A 734 -10.30 56.77 21.93
CA SER A 734 -9.05 57.48 22.28
C SER A 734 -7.94 56.54 22.79
N SER A 735 -6.99 56.25 21.90
CA SER A 735 -5.51 56.39 21.99
C SER A 735 -4.84 56.27 23.39
N ALA A 736 -3.65 55.68 23.57
CA ALA A 736 -2.41 55.84 22.80
C ALA A 736 -1.26 54.96 23.35
N VAL A 737 -0.10 55.02 22.66
CA VAL A 737 1.29 54.91 23.15
C VAL A 737 2.01 53.55 23.04
N VAL A 738 2.75 53.42 21.92
CA VAL A 738 4.21 53.26 21.83
C VAL A 738 4.96 52.66 23.04
N ASP A 739 5.55 51.49 22.85
CA ASP A 739 7.00 51.23 23.00
C ASP A 739 7.41 50.08 22.07
#